data_AF-A0A1V5ZIW8-F1
#
_entry.id   AF-A0A1V5ZIW8-F1
#
_cell.length_a   1.000
_cell.length_b   1.000
_cell.length_c   1.000
_cell.angle_alpha   90.00
_cell.angle_beta   90.00
_cell.angle_gamma   90.00
#
_symmetry.space_group_name_H-M   'P 1'
#
loop_
_entity.id
_entity.type
_entity.pdbx_description
1 polymer ?
#
loop_
_entity_poly.entity_id
_entity_poly.type
_entity_poly.pdbx_seq_one_letter_code
_entity_poly.pdbx_strand_id
1 'polypeptide(L)'
;MTTSHLRFGPKPIRSTYLISRANFVACHQFSFMEKFDLLKCAEDKAVFLLNSIYGSEEVWDHLPKTAQRRIIEKKLKFYVINGFEVAKAAGMGGRINTVMQTCFFYISGVLPQEQAIESIKTSIKKTYGKRGESIVQKNCAAVDMAIEHMHEVKVPATVTSKFDLRPPVAEHAPEFLHEFTSSILVEEGETLPVSKMPVDGTFPVGTTQWEKRNIALEIPFWDPETCIQCGKCGLVCPHAVIRSKIVDAEALENAPEGFKSAKAKWKDFPDKRFVLQIAPEDCTGCTLCVQTCPAKNKQEPKLHAINMVEQVPIRERERACWDFFLTLPEVDRNAVKHNLVKDVQLLQPLFEFSGACAGCGETPYLKLLSQLFGDRLFVGNATGCSSIYGGNLPTTPWAPNKEGRGPTWNNSLFEDAAEFSLGMRVTIDRQTQFAEELLKRLEGVIGGELVQALIENSGKKTEPEILEQRKRVVLLKEKLAGQSSMEAKALLHVADFLVHKSVWGVGGDGWAYDIGFGGLDHVIASGYDINLLVLDTEVYSNTGGQCSKSTPRGAVAKFAAGGKPLGKKDLALIAMTYGSVYVGHVALGANDSHTVKTFLEAEAYPGPSLIIAYSHCIAHGYNLSMGLEQQKAAVQSGHWPLFRFNPALKGEGKNPFQLDSKAPELDFEKYAYNETRYKMLTLSKPEVAKQLLVEARKDIAERWRIYSYLADMPCGDSINPEPEKPVS
;
A
#
# COMPACT_ATOMS: atom_id res chain seq x y z
N MET A 1 10.37 -3.55 -13.36
CA MET A 1 11.28 -2.79 -14.24
C MET A 1 10.54 -2.47 -15.54
N THR A 2 11.01 -1.53 -16.36
CA THR A 2 10.49 -1.37 -17.73
C THR A 2 11.65 -1.55 -18.71
N THR A 3 11.51 -2.52 -19.62
CA THR A 3 12.50 -2.82 -20.66
C THR A 3 11.90 -2.50 -22.03
N SER A 4 12.48 -1.53 -22.73
CA SER A 4 11.99 -1.08 -24.04
C SER A 4 12.81 -1.71 -25.16
N HIS A 5 12.15 -2.42 -26.07
CA HIS A 5 12.78 -3.05 -27.24
C HIS A 5 12.48 -2.27 -28.52
N LEU A 6 13.47 -1.54 -29.03
CA LEU A 6 13.34 -0.73 -30.23
C LEU A 6 14.18 -1.32 -31.37
N ARG A 7 13.61 -1.36 -32.58
CA ARG A 7 14.30 -1.81 -33.79
C ARG A 7 14.14 -0.76 -34.88
N PHE A 8 15.22 -0.43 -35.55
CA PHE A 8 15.27 0.47 -36.69
C PHE A 8 16.01 -0.24 -37.83
N GLY A 9 15.54 -0.09 -39.06
CA GLY A 9 16.22 -0.67 -40.21
C GLY A 9 15.57 -0.28 -41.54
N PRO A 10 16.30 -0.39 -42.65
CA PRO A 10 15.80 -0.04 -43.99
C PRO A 10 14.80 -1.07 -44.54
N LYS A 11 14.71 -2.25 -43.92
CA LYS A 11 13.80 -3.33 -44.30
C LYS A 11 12.61 -3.40 -43.34
N PRO A 12 11.44 -3.88 -43.78
CA PRO A 12 10.32 -4.16 -42.89
C PRO A 12 10.73 -5.07 -41.73
N ILE A 13 10.42 -4.65 -40.50
CA ILE A 13 10.76 -5.39 -39.29
C ILE A 13 9.65 -6.42 -39.03
N ARG A 14 9.98 -7.71 -39.15
CA ARG A 14 9.05 -8.84 -38.89
C ARG A 14 9.27 -9.52 -37.53
N SER A 15 10.18 -8.98 -36.71
CA SER A 15 10.59 -9.59 -35.44
C SER A 15 9.60 -9.27 -34.32
N THR A 16 8.57 -10.11 -34.18
CA THR A 16 7.53 -10.02 -33.13
C THR A 16 7.97 -10.72 -31.83
N TYR A 17 9.22 -10.51 -31.41
CA TYR A 17 9.82 -11.08 -30.20
C TYR A 17 10.78 -10.08 -29.54
N LEU A 18 11.12 -10.29 -28.27
CA LEU A 18 12.02 -9.41 -27.50
C LEU A 18 13.45 -9.37 -28.09
N ILE A 19 14.21 -8.33 -27.81
CA ILE A 19 15.61 -8.25 -28.26
C ILE A 19 16.48 -9.09 -27.32
N SER A 20 17.11 -10.12 -27.85
CA SER A 20 18.15 -10.92 -27.16
C SER A 20 19.57 -10.48 -27.50
N ARG A 21 19.73 -9.68 -28.55
CA ARG A 21 21.00 -9.16 -29.07
C ARG A 21 20.84 -7.69 -29.44
N ALA A 22 21.41 -6.80 -28.62
CA ALA A 22 21.25 -5.36 -28.70
C ALA A 22 22.56 -4.66 -29.09
N ASN A 23 22.51 -3.81 -30.11
CA ASN A 23 23.62 -2.93 -30.51
C ASN A 23 23.71 -1.64 -29.67
N PHE A 24 22.65 -1.33 -28.93
CA PHE A 24 22.56 -0.22 -27.99
C PHE A 24 21.81 -0.68 -26.74
N VAL A 25 22.41 -0.50 -25.57
CA VAL A 25 21.78 -0.76 -24.26
C VAL A 25 21.81 0.52 -23.45
N ALA A 26 20.68 0.89 -22.84
CA ALA A 26 20.60 2.03 -21.95
C ALA A 26 20.04 1.61 -20.59
N CYS A 27 20.71 2.01 -19.52
CA CYS A 27 20.24 1.85 -18.15
C CYS A 27 19.93 3.25 -17.57
N HIS A 28 18.65 3.53 -17.34
CA HIS A 28 18.20 4.85 -16.87
C HIS A 28 18.18 4.97 -15.34
N GLN A 29 18.49 3.89 -14.62
CA GLN A 29 18.49 3.85 -13.16
C GLN A 29 19.69 3.05 -12.65
N PHE A 30 20.63 3.74 -12.01
CA PHE A 30 21.91 3.16 -11.58
C PHE A 30 21.75 1.89 -10.74
N SER A 31 20.79 1.86 -9.81
CA SER A 31 20.59 0.71 -8.90
C SER A 31 20.24 -0.61 -9.60
N PHE A 32 19.80 -0.58 -10.86
CA PHE A 32 19.61 -1.81 -11.64
C PHE A 32 20.93 -2.48 -12.01
N MET A 33 22.03 -1.72 -12.13
CA MET A 33 23.35 -2.29 -12.36
C MET A 33 23.80 -3.19 -11.22
N GLU A 34 23.32 -2.96 -9.99
CA GLU A 34 23.64 -3.80 -8.84
C GLU A 34 22.82 -5.09 -8.76
N LYS A 35 21.75 -5.21 -9.56
CA LYS A 35 20.73 -6.27 -9.41
C LYS A 35 20.59 -7.19 -10.62
N PHE A 36 20.80 -6.67 -11.83
CA PHE A 36 20.52 -7.38 -13.07
C PHE A 36 21.77 -7.45 -13.96
N ASP A 37 22.01 -8.58 -14.65
CA ASP A 37 22.99 -8.65 -15.76
C ASP A 37 22.40 -7.99 -17.03
N LEU A 38 22.19 -6.67 -16.97
CA LEU A 38 21.59 -5.88 -18.07
C LEU A 38 22.39 -5.97 -19.37
N LEU A 39 23.70 -6.23 -19.28
CA LEU A 39 24.61 -6.28 -20.42
C LEU A 39 24.72 -7.67 -21.04
N LYS A 40 24.00 -8.68 -20.52
CA LYS A 40 23.88 -10.02 -21.11
C LYS A 40 23.45 -9.97 -22.57
N CYS A 41 22.50 -9.10 -22.90
CA CYS A 41 21.95 -8.96 -24.25
C CYS A 41 22.79 -8.09 -25.19
N ALA A 42 23.83 -7.39 -24.71
CA ALA A 42 24.65 -6.52 -25.55
C ALA A 42 25.44 -7.33 -26.58
N GLU A 43 25.54 -6.85 -27.82
CA GLU A 43 26.44 -7.40 -28.82
C GLU A 43 27.88 -6.89 -28.65
N ASP A 44 28.83 -7.52 -29.34
CA ASP A 44 30.20 -7.02 -29.39
C ASP A 44 30.22 -5.61 -30.01
N LYS A 45 30.96 -4.71 -29.37
CA LYS A 45 31.10 -3.28 -29.72
C LYS A 45 29.80 -2.49 -29.63
N ALA A 46 28.79 -3.01 -28.94
CA ALA A 46 27.56 -2.26 -28.67
C ALA A 46 27.83 -1.00 -27.84
N VAL A 47 26.92 -0.03 -27.94
CA VAL A 47 26.95 1.19 -27.14
C VAL A 47 26.19 0.94 -25.84
N PHE A 48 26.78 1.33 -24.71
CA PHE A 48 26.16 1.30 -23.39
C PHE A 48 26.04 2.72 -22.84
N LEU A 49 24.82 3.14 -22.51
CA LEU A 49 24.54 4.43 -21.87
C LEU A 49 24.01 4.21 -20.45
N LEU A 50 24.64 4.82 -19.45
CA LEU A 50 24.22 4.74 -18.05
C LEU A 50 23.85 6.11 -17.48
N ASN A 51 22.66 6.21 -16.90
CA ASN A 51 22.32 7.31 -15.99
C ASN A 51 22.90 7.02 -14.61
N SER A 52 23.79 7.87 -14.13
CA SER A 52 24.56 7.67 -12.90
C SER A 52 24.74 8.98 -12.15
N ILE A 53 24.72 8.94 -10.82
CA ILE A 53 25.16 10.07 -9.99
C ILE A 53 26.69 10.23 -10.00
N TYR A 54 27.40 9.18 -10.43
CA TYR A 54 28.85 9.15 -10.55
C TYR A 54 29.30 9.57 -11.94
N GLY A 55 30.33 10.43 -12.01
CA GLY A 55 30.93 10.93 -13.25
C GLY A 55 31.80 9.90 -14.00
N SER A 56 32.32 10.28 -15.16
CA SER A 56 33.12 9.38 -16.04
C SER A 56 34.40 8.85 -15.41
N GLU A 57 35.00 9.59 -14.47
CA GLU A 57 36.25 9.21 -13.80
C GLU A 57 36.06 8.23 -12.65
N GLU A 58 34.85 8.14 -12.08
CA GLU A 58 34.57 7.34 -10.87
C GLU A 58 33.54 6.22 -11.10
N VAL A 59 32.66 6.34 -12.10
CA VAL A 59 31.57 5.38 -12.34
C VAL A 59 32.05 3.94 -12.46
N TRP A 60 33.26 3.73 -13.00
CA TRP A 60 33.86 2.40 -13.14
C TRP A 60 33.98 1.66 -11.81
N ASP A 61 34.38 2.36 -10.74
CA ASP A 61 34.58 1.78 -9.40
C ASP A 61 33.27 1.41 -8.70
N HIS A 62 32.14 1.90 -9.23
CA HIS A 62 30.79 1.63 -8.75
C HIS A 62 30.06 0.56 -9.57
N LEU A 63 30.69 -0.07 -10.56
CA LEU A 63 30.09 -1.17 -11.32
C LEU A 63 30.44 -2.54 -10.72
N PRO A 64 29.52 -3.53 -10.75
CA PRO A 64 29.84 -4.89 -10.31
C PRO A 64 30.81 -5.59 -11.26
N LYS A 65 31.50 -6.61 -10.75
CA LYS A 65 32.41 -7.48 -11.53
C LYS A 65 31.77 -8.00 -12.82
N THR A 66 30.51 -8.46 -12.76
CA THR A 66 29.80 -8.96 -13.95
C THR A 66 29.67 -7.88 -15.03
N ALA A 67 29.23 -6.66 -14.67
CA ALA A 67 29.10 -5.57 -15.63
C ALA A 67 30.46 -5.15 -16.23
N GLN A 68 31.49 -4.96 -15.38
CA GLN A 68 32.83 -4.62 -15.85
C GLN A 68 33.38 -5.67 -16.84
N ARG A 69 33.21 -6.96 -16.52
CA ARG A 69 33.62 -8.07 -17.39
C ARG A 69 32.94 -8.01 -18.74
N ARG A 70 31.61 -7.83 -18.78
CA ARG A 70 30.83 -7.70 -20.03
C ARG A 70 31.31 -6.52 -20.86
N ILE A 71 31.55 -5.37 -20.24
CA ILE A 71 32.04 -4.16 -20.92
C ILE A 71 33.39 -4.43 -21.61
N ILE A 72 34.32 -5.07 -20.92
CA ILE A 72 35.66 -5.40 -21.44
C ILE A 72 35.59 -6.46 -22.55
N GLU A 73 34.99 -7.62 -22.25
CA GLU A 73 34.94 -8.77 -23.18
C GLU A 73 34.25 -8.41 -24.48
N LYS A 74 33.12 -7.70 -24.40
CA LYS A 74 32.35 -7.25 -25.57
C LYS A 74 32.88 -5.96 -26.16
N LYS A 75 33.90 -5.31 -25.58
CA LYS A 75 34.49 -4.04 -26.05
C LYS A 75 33.43 -2.94 -26.23
N LEU A 76 32.56 -2.78 -25.24
CA LEU A 76 31.44 -1.84 -25.31
C LEU A 76 31.93 -0.39 -25.34
N LYS A 77 31.22 0.47 -26.09
CA LYS A 77 31.41 1.92 -26.02
C LYS A 77 30.56 2.46 -24.89
N PHE A 78 31.21 2.83 -23.78
CA PHE A 78 30.51 3.15 -22.54
C PHE A 78 30.39 4.67 -22.34
N TYR A 79 29.15 5.16 -22.18
CA TYR A 79 28.80 6.55 -21.90
C TYR A 79 28.05 6.67 -20.58
N VAL A 80 28.28 7.77 -19.87
CA VAL A 80 27.63 8.09 -18.60
C VAL A 80 27.11 9.52 -18.59
N ILE A 81 26.01 9.75 -17.85
CA ILE A 81 25.45 11.09 -17.59
C ILE A 81 24.72 11.10 -16.23
N ASN A 82 24.79 12.21 -15.50
CA ASN A 82 23.89 12.48 -14.38
C ASN A 82 22.61 13.17 -14.86
N GLY A 83 21.66 12.36 -15.34
CA GLY A 83 20.42 12.86 -15.90
C GLY A 83 19.55 13.59 -14.89
N PHE A 84 19.63 13.22 -13.60
CA PHE A 84 18.87 13.89 -12.54
C PHE A 84 19.38 15.30 -12.27
N GLU A 85 20.69 15.49 -12.22
CA GLU A 85 21.30 16.80 -12.07
C GLU A 85 21.00 17.70 -13.27
N VAL A 86 21.15 17.17 -14.49
CA VAL A 86 20.80 17.89 -15.73
C VAL A 86 19.31 18.30 -15.73
N ALA A 87 18.41 17.39 -15.37
CA ALA A 87 16.98 17.69 -15.30
C ALA A 87 16.65 18.74 -14.23
N LYS A 88 17.33 18.70 -13.07
CA LYS A 88 17.17 19.69 -11.99
C LYS A 88 17.66 21.05 -12.44
N ALA A 89 18.85 21.13 -13.04
CA ALA A 89 19.44 22.37 -13.53
C ALA A 89 18.61 22.99 -14.68
N ALA A 90 18.04 22.18 -15.57
CA ALA A 90 17.11 22.61 -16.61
C ALA A 90 15.69 22.97 -16.09
N GLY A 91 15.45 22.89 -14.78
CA GLY A 91 14.16 23.22 -14.17
C GLY A 91 13.03 22.23 -14.48
N MET A 92 13.37 20.99 -14.84
CA MET A 92 12.46 19.87 -15.11
C MET A 92 12.23 18.95 -13.89
N GLY A 93 12.86 19.26 -12.75
CA GLY A 93 12.82 18.41 -11.55
C GLY A 93 13.57 17.09 -11.79
N GLY A 94 13.01 15.96 -11.37
CA GLY A 94 13.62 14.63 -11.56
C GLY A 94 13.31 13.95 -12.91
N ARG A 95 12.79 14.67 -13.92
CA ARG A 95 12.37 14.07 -15.19
C ARG A 95 13.53 13.95 -16.18
N ILE A 96 14.08 12.76 -16.30
CA ILE A 96 15.26 12.48 -17.15
C ILE A 96 14.91 12.04 -18.58
N ASN A 97 13.64 11.94 -18.95
CA ASN A 97 13.20 11.37 -20.23
C ASN A 97 13.79 12.12 -21.44
N THR A 98 13.71 13.45 -21.46
CA THR A 98 14.27 14.29 -22.54
C THR A 98 15.79 14.17 -22.59
N VAL A 99 16.45 14.09 -21.43
CA VAL A 99 17.90 13.95 -21.31
C VAL A 99 18.37 12.61 -21.91
N MET A 100 17.79 11.50 -21.45
CA MET A 100 18.16 10.16 -21.93
C MET A 100 17.80 9.93 -23.39
N GLN A 101 16.66 10.48 -23.85
CA GLN A 101 16.27 10.43 -25.26
C GLN A 101 17.29 11.17 -26.15
N THR A 102 17.75 12.34 -25.71
CA THR A 102 18.76 13.12 -26.43
C THR A 102 20.05 12.34 -26.54
N CYS A 103 20.52 11.77 -25.43
CA CYS A 103 21.70 10.91 -25.42
C CYS A 103 21.55 9.77 -26.43
N PHE A 104 20.44 9.01 -26.37
CA PHE A 104 20.19 7.91 -27.32
C PHE A 104 20.36 8.34 -28.78
N PHE A 105 19.68 9.39 -29.24
CA PHE A 105 19.79 9.78 -30.64
C PHE A 105 21.17 10.32 -31.01
N TYR A 106 21.88 10.95 -30.07
CA TYR A 106 23.20 11.52 -30.31
C TYR A 106 24.30 10.46 -30.47
N ILE A 107 24.22 9.34 -29.73
CA ILE A 107 25.25 8.27 -29.74
C ILE A 107 24.81 6.93 -30.36
N SER A 108 23.53 6.73 -30.71
CA SER A 108 23.08 5.46 -31.31
C SER A 108 23.48 5.27 -32.78
N GLY A 109 23.73 6.36 -33.52
CA GLY A 109 24.00 6.31 -34.95
C GLY A 109 22.79 5.99 -35.83
N VAL A 110 21.56 6.02 -35.28
CA VAL A 110 20.31 5.81 -36.05
C VAL A 110 20.03 6.96 -37.02
N LEU A 111 20.38 8.18 -36.63
CA LEU A 111 20.29 9.39 -37.45
C LEU A 111 21.59 10.20 -37.33
N PRO A 112 21.93 11.04 -38.32
CA PRO A 112 22.94 12.09 -38.15
C PRO A 112 22.61 13.00 -36.96
N GLN A 113 23.62 13.41 -36.20
CA GLN A 113 23.45 14.13 -34.93
C GLN A 113 22.66 15.44 -35.07
N GLU A 114 22.98 16.26 -36.08
CA GLU A 114 22.27 17.53 -36.31
C GLU A 114 20.77 17.29 -36.60
N GLN A 115 20.46 16.33 -37.47
CA GLN A 115 19.08 15.96 -37.81
C GLN A 115 18.31 15.42 -36.60
N ALA A 116 18.97 14.63 -35.75
CA ALA A 116 18.40 14.12 -34.51
C ALA A 116 17.99 15.26 -33.56
N ILE A 117 18.90 16.21 -33.31
CA ILE A 117 18.67 17.34 -32.41
C ILE A 117 17.52 18.22 -32.93
N GLU A 118 17.52 18.53 -34.21
CA GLU A 118 16.45 19.31 -34.84
C GLU A 118 15.08 18.61 -34.71
N SER A 119 15.05 17.29 -34.96
CA SER A 119 13.82 16.49 -34.85
C SER A 119 13.29 16.43 -33.42
N ILE A 120 14.18 16.30 -32.42
CA ILE A 120 13.82 16.32 -31.00
C ILE A 120 13.22 17.67 -30.63
N LYS A 121 13.88 18.78 -30.95
CA LYS A 121 13.38 20.14 -30.64
C LYS A 121 12.04 20.42 -31.34
N THR A 122 11.86 19.94 -32.57
CA THR A 122 10.59 20.02 -33.31
C THR A 122 9.48 19.23 -32.62
N SER A 123 9.77 18.00 -32.19
CA SER A 123 8.82 17.15 -31.45
C SER A 123 8.43 17.75 -30.09
N ILE A 124 9.39 18.34 -29.37
CA ILE A 124 9.14 19.05 -28.10
C ILE A 124 8.14 20.19 -28.33
N LYS A 125 8.34 21.03 -29.36
CA LYS A 125 7.42 22.12 -29.69
C LYS A 125 6.02 21.61 -30.02
N LYS A 126 5.90 20.55 -30.82
CA LYS A 126 4.61 19.93 -31.18
C LYS A 126 3.87 19.37 -29.95
N THR A 127 4.61 18.72 -29.04
CA THR A 127 4.03 18.00 -27.89
C THR A 127 3.68 18.95 -26.74
N TYR A 128 4.56 19.90 -26.44
CA TYR A 128 4.46 20.76 -25.26
C TYR A 128 4.03 22.19 -25.57
N GLY A 129 3.91 22.59 -26.85
CA GLY A 129 3.49 23.95 -27.21
C GLY A 129 2.15 24.37 -26.59
N LYS A 130 1.20 23.43 -26.45
CA LYS A 130 -0.09 23.67 -25.79
C LYS A 130 0.00 23.86 -24.27
N ARG A 131 1.13 23.51 -23.65
CA ARG A 131 1.37 23.62 -22.20
C ARG A 131 2.13 24.90 -21.82
N GLY A 132 2.48 25.74 -22.79
CA GLY A 132 3.14 27.04 -22.60
C GLY A 132 4.62 27.06 -22.97
N GLU A 133 5.10 28.23 -23.39
CA GLU A 133 6.45 28.44 -23.93
C GLU A 133 7.57 28.11 -22.91
N SER A 134 7.35 28.43 -21.63
CA SER A 134 8.32 28.12 -20.56
C SER A 134 8.65 26.61 -20.48
N ILE A 135 7.65 25.73 -20.69
CA ILE A 135 7.89 24.28 -20.67
C ILE A 135 8.69 23.83 -21.89
N VAL A 136 8.42 24.42 -23.06
CA VAL A 136 9.18 24.15 -24.30
C VAL A 136 10.65 24.54 -24.11
N GLN A 137 10.91 25.75 -23.60
CA GLN A 137 12.26 26.25 -23.36
C GLN A 137 13.05 25.37 -22.39
N LYS A 138 12.44 24.95 -21.27
CA LYS A 138 13.08 24.03 -20.31
C LYS A 138 13.48 22.70 -20.95
N ASN A 139 12.62 22.14 -21.81
CA ASN A 139 12.95 20.90 -22.53
C ASN A 139 14.06 21.11 -23.55
N CYS A 140 14.06 22.23 -24.29
CA CYS A 140 15.14 22.55 -25.21
C CYS A 140 16.49 22.75 -24.48
N ALA A 141 16.51 23.44 -23.35
CA ALA A 141 17.70 23.59 -22.52
C ALA A 141 18.22 22.22 -22.03
N ALA A 142 17.33 21.32 -21.65
CA ALA A 142 17.72 19.97 -21.25
C ALA A 142 18.35 19.15 -22.39
N VAL A 143 17.93 19.36 -23.65
CA VAL A 143 18.56 18.74 -24.83
C VAL A 143 20.01 19.21 -24.95
N ASP A 144 20.23 20.52 -24.88
CA ASP A 144 21.55 21.11 -25.05
C ASP A 144 22.50 20.67 -23.91
N MET A 145 22.03 20.77 -22.66
CA MET A 145 22.80 20.33 -21.49
C MET A 145 23.11 18.82 -21.49
N ALA A 146 22.21 17.99 -22.01
CA ALA A 146 22.43 16.55 -22.09
C ALA A 146 23.64 16.19 -22.97
N ILE A 147 23.86 16.93 -24.05
CA ILE A 147 25.00 16.71 -24.95
C ILE A 147 26.30 17.14 -24.26
N GLU A 148 26.27 18.26 -23.55
CA GLU A 148 27.45 18.80 -22.85
C GLU A 148 27.90 17.93 -21.66
N HIS A 149 26.96 17.32 -20.94
CA HIS A 149 27.21 16.58 -19.69
C HIS A 149 27.24 15.05 -19.88
N MET A 150 27.16 14.57 -21.13
CA MET A 150 27.36 13.16 -21.44
C MET A 150 28.83 12.91 -21.76
N HIS A 151 29.42 11.94 -21.07
CA HIS A 151 30.85 11.67 -21.17
C HIS A 151 31.10 10.21 -21.55
N GLU A 152 32.06 9.99 -22.45
CA GLU A 152 32.58 8.65 -22.72
C GLU A 152 33.51 8.22 -21.58
N VAL A 153 33.34 6.99 -21.10
CA VAL A 153 34.13 6.43 -20.01
C VAL A 153 35.32 5.68 -20.61
N LYS A 154 36.53 5.99 -20.12
CA LYS A 154 37.74 5.25 -20.49
C LYS A 154 37.72 3.87 -19.80
N VAL A 155 37.34 2.85 -20.56
CA VAL A 155 37.24 1.46 -20.07
C VAL A 155 38.64 0.90 -19.76
N PRO A 156 38.93 0.48 -18.51
CA PRO A 156 40.17 -0.21 -18.17
C PRO A 156 40.28 -1.59 -18.82
N ALA A 157 41.50 -2.12 -18.95
CA ALA A 157 41.75 -3.42 -19.58
C ALA A 157 41.35 -4.63 -18.71
N THR A 158 41.16 -4.42 -17.40
CA THR A 158 40.92 -5.49 -16.42
C THR A 158 39.76 -5.14 -15.50
N VAL A 159 39.08 -6.16 -15.00
CA VAL A 159 38.07 -6.01 -13.94
C VAL A 159 38.76 -5.59 -12.65
N THR A 160 38.30 -4.49 -12.04
CA THR A 160 38.82 -3.92 -10.78
C THR A 160 37.81 -3.98 -9.63
N SER A 161 36.53 -4.22 -9.92
CA SER A 161 35.47 -4.22 -8.91
C SER A 161 35.69 -5.28 -7.83
N LYS A 162 35.37 -4.91 -6.59
CA LYS A 162 35.48 -5.79 -5.41
C LYS A 162 34.16 -6.51 -5.09
N PHE A 163 33.05 -6.06 -5.65
CA PHE A 163 31.72 -6.62 -5.43
C PHE A 163 31.10 -7.10 -6.74
N ASP A 164 30.00 -7.85 -6.67
CA ASP A 164 29.26 -8.31 -7.85
C ASP A 164 27.77 -8.02 -7.68
N LEU A 165 26.95 -8.53 -8.61
CA LEU A 165 25.49 -8.48 -8.50
C LEU A 165 25.02 -8.97 -7.13
N ARG A 166 24.09 -8.23 -6.53
CA ARG A 166 23.49 -8.59 -5.26
C ARG A 166 22.62 -9.83 -5.44
N PRO A 167 22.63 -10.77 -4.48
CA PRO A 167 21.66 -11.84 -4.45
C PRO A 167 20.22 -11.27 -4.51
N PRO A 168 19.30 -11.92 -5.25
CA PRO A 168 17.92 -11.42 -5.40
C PRO A 168 17.12 -11.46 -4.08
N VAL A 169 17.50 -12.37 -3.19
CA VAL A 169 16.96 -12.56 -1.85
C VAL A 169 18.12 -12.79 -0.89
N ALA A 170 17.93 -12.50 0.40
CA ALA A 170 18.96 -12.70 1.42
C ALA A 170 19.33 -14.18 1.59
N GLU A 171 20.56 -14.47 2.03
CA GLU A 171 21.06 -15.84 2.22
C GLU A 171 20.17 -16.69 3.14
N HIS A 172 19.64 -16.07 4.21
CA HIS A 172 18.77 -16.72 5.18
C HIS A 172 17.28 -16.69 4.81
N ALA A 173 16.93 -16.31 3.57
CA ALA A 173 15.57 -16.43 3.07
C ALA A 173 15.13 -17.91 2.97
N PRO A 174 13.83 -18.22 3.07
CA PRO A 174 13.35 -19.59 2.95
C PRO A 174 13.71 -20.23 1.61
N GLU A 175 13.90 -21.56 1.60
CA GLU A 175 14.34 -22.34 0.44
C GLU A 175 13.51 -22.08 -0.83
N PHE A 176 12.18 -22.02 -0.70
CA PHE A 176 11.29 -21.72 -1.82
C PHE A 176 11.65 -20.40 -2.54
N LEU A 177 12.11 -19.39 -1.79
CA LEU A 177 12.49 -18.12 -2.39
C LEU A 177 13.77 -18.24 -3.20
N HIS A 178 14.73 -19.02 -2.71
CA HIS A 178 15.98 -19.29 -3.44
C HIS A 178 15.74 -20.12 -4.70
N GLU A 179 14.91 -21.15 -4.62
CA GLU A 179 14.68 -22.08 -5.73
C GLU A 179 13.71 -21.56 -6.80
N PHE A 180 12.79 -20.66 -6.44
CA PHE A 180 11.72 -20.20 -7.33
C PHE A 180 11.67 -18.68 -7.46
N THR A 181 11.41 -17.96 -6.35
CA THR A 181 11.19 -16.50 -6.36
C THR A 181 12.38 -15.72 -6.92
N SER A 182 13.61 -16.14 -6.58
CA SER A 182 14.86 -15.47 -6.95
C SER A 182 14.99 -15.30 -8.47
N SER A 183 14.71 -16.36 -9.24
CA SER A 183 14.81 -16.37 -10.70
C SER A 183 13.80 -15.42 -11.32
N ILE A 184 12.57 -15.37 -10.79
CA ILE A 184 11.55 -14.43 -11.28
C ILE A 184 11.95 -12.98 -10.97
N LEU A 185 12.49 -12.71 -9.78
CA LEU A 185 12.93 -11.36 -9.37
C LEU A 185 14.04 -10.79 -10.27
N VAL A 186 14.88 -11.64 -10.87
CA VAL A 186 15.94 -11.23 -11.82
C VAL A 186 15.59 -11.39 -13.29
N GLU A 187 14.29 -11.53 -13.61
CA GLU A 187 13.78 -11.72 -14.99
C GLU A 187 14.26 -13.02 -15.68
N GLU A 188 14.57 -14.05 -14.89
CA GLU A 188 14.94 -15.39 -15.36
C GLU A 188 13.86 -16.45 -15.06
N GLY A 189 12.63 -16.04 -14.73
CA GLY A 189 11.51 -16.93 -14.42
C GLY A 189 11.16 -17.93 -15.53
N GLU A 190 11.36 -17.57 -16.80
CA GLU A 190 11.14 -18.45 -17.96
C GLU A 190 12.11 -19.65 -18.01
N THR A 191 13.18 -19.64 -17.20
CA THR A 191 14.12 -20.77 -17.09
C THR A 191 13.64 -21.86 -16.12
N LEU A 192 12.61 -21.58 -15.31
CA LEU A 192 12.10 -22.51 -14.31
C LEU A 192 11.25 -23.61 -14.97
N PRO A 193 11.47 -24.89 -14.63
CA PRO A 193 10.62 -25.98 -15.10
C PRO A 193 9.27 -25.97 -14.39
N VAL A 194 8.24 -26.52 -15.04
CA VAL A 194 6.88 -26.67 -14.47
C VAL A 194 6.90 -27.38 -13.11
N SER A 195 7.83 -28.31 -12.89
CA SER A 195 7.99 -29.05 -11.63
C SER A 195 8.35 -28.18 -10.42
N LYS A 196 8.76 -26.92 -10.61
CA LYS A 196 9.03 -25.98 -9.53
C LYS A 196 7.81 -25.10 -9.18
N MET A 197 6.73 -25.15 -9.96
CA MET A 197 5.50 -24.40 -9.67
C MET A 197 4.59 -25.14 -8.69
N PRO A 198 3.95 -24.44 -7.72
CA PRO A 198 2.89 -25.03 -6.90
C PRO A 198 1.73 -25.55 -7.74
N VAL A 199 1.20 -26.75 -7.42
CA VAL A 199 0.17 -27.42 -8.22
C VAL A 199 -1.18 -26.70 -8.23
N ASP A 200 -1.45 -25.91 -7.20
CA ASP A 200 -2.69 -25.17 -6.96
C ASP A 200 -2.49 -23.65 -7.04
N GLY A 201 -1.28 -23.19 -7.35
CA GLY A 201 -0.93 -21.77 -7.36
C GLY A 201 -0.86 -21.13 -5.97
N THR A 202 -0.73 -21.90 -4.89
CA THR A 202 -0.53 -21.36 -3.53
C THR A 202 0.93 -20.90 -3.33
N PHE A 203 1.12 -19.65 -2.93
CA PHE A 203 2.44 -19.05 -2.69
C PHE A 203 2.67 -18.76 -1.21
N PRO A 204 3.94 -18.78 -0.75
CA PRO A 204 4.26 -18.36 0.61
C PRO A 204 3.94 -16.88 0.83
N VAL A 205 3.54 -16.60 2.06
CA VAL A 205 3.26 -15.26 2.58
C VAL A 205 4.55 -14.59 3.07
N GLY A 206 4.56 -13.26 3.13
CA GLY A 206 5.60 -12.46 3.77
C GLY A 206 6.88 -12.42 2.96
N THR A 207 6.78 -12.45 1.63
CA THR A 207 7.95 -12.58 0.77
C THR A 207 8.52 -11.25 0.30
N THR A 208 7.77 -10.14 0.38
CA THR A 208 8.28 -8.80 0.05
C THR A 208 9.41 -8.32 0.96
N GLN A 209 9.48 -8.81 2.21
CA GLN A 209 10.56 -8.46 3.15
C GLN A 209 11.96 -8.82 2.65
N TRP A 210 12.05 -9.71 1.66
CA TRP A 210 13.31 -10.19 1.08
C TRP A 210 13.73 -9.43 -0.19
N GLU A 211 12.86 -8.59 -0.78
CA GLU A 211 13.17 -7.92 -2.05
C GLU A 211 14.20 -6.80 -1.94
N LYS A 212 14.14 -6.02 -0.84
CA LYS A 212 15.02 -4.86 -0.56
C LYS A 212 15.23 -4.00 -1.81
N ARG A 213 14.12 -3.47 -2.35
CA ARG A 213 14.03 -2.88 -3.70
C ARG A 213 15.02 -1.73 -3.93
N ASN A 214 15.31 -0.95 -2.89
CA ASN A 214 16.28 0.14 -2.83
C ASN A 214 16.10 1.13 -4.00
N ILE A 215 14.91 1.76 -4.05
CA ILE A 215 14.49 2.64 -5.15
C ILE A 215 14.44 4.12 -4.80
N ALA A 216 14.48 4.48 -3.51
CA ALA A 216 14.41 5.87 -3.08
C ALA A 216 15.77 6.58 -3.18
N LEU A 217 15.79 7.84 -3.60
CA LEU A 217 16.99 8.67 -3.56
C LEU A 217 17.21 9.28 -2.17
N GLU A 218 16.10 9.62 -1.51
CA GLU A 218 16.07 10.16 -0.16
C GLU A 218 15.16 9.30 0.73
N ILE A 219 15.53 9.14 1.99
CA ILE A 219 14.76 8.40 3.00
C ILE A 219 14.52 9.25 4.25
N PRO A 220 13.46 8.98 5.03
CA PRO A 220 13.23 9.68 6.27
C PRO A 220 14.29 9.32 7.33
N PHE A 221 14.76 10.32 8.06
CA PHE A 221 15.72 10.21 9.15
C PHE A 221 15.14 10.79 10.43
N TRP A 222 15.21 10.04 11.53
CA TRP A 222 14.55 10.36 12.78
C TRP A 222 15.41 11.21 13.71
N ASP A 223 14.80 12.25 14.29
CA ASP A 223 15.32 13.06 15.39
C ASP A 223 14.57 12.72 16.70
N PRO A 224 15.22 11.98 17.63
CA PRO A 224 14.61 11.58 18.89
C PRO A 224 14.26 12.74 19.83
N GLU A 225 15.00 13.87 19.76
CA GLU A 225 14.84 14.98 20.70
C GLU A 225 13.57 15.79 20.39
N THR A 226 13.32 16.04 19.11
CA THR A 226 12.10 16.73 18.65
C THR A 226 10.87 15.80 18.72
N CYS A 227 11.06 14.48 18.70
CA CYS A 227 9.96 13.53 18.59
C CYS A 227 9.00 13.54 19.79
N ILE A 228 7.70 13.68 19.48
CA ILE A 228 6.61 13.58 20.47
C ILE A 228 5.99 12.18 20.56
N GLN A 229 6.51 11.20 19.81
CA GLN A 229 6.10 9.78 19.88
C GLN A 229 4.60 9.55 19.59
N CYS A 230 4.06 10.26 18.58
CA CYS A 230 2.62 10.23 18.25
C CYS A 230 2.19 9.08 17.32
N GLY A 231 3.12 8.33 16.72
CA GLY A 231 2.82 7.24 15.79
C GLY A 231 2.38 7.65 14.38
N LYS A 232 1.99 8.92 14.13
CA LYS A 232 1.41 9.34 12.83
C LYS A 232 2.27 9.00 11.61
N CYS A 233 3.59 9.15 11.69
CA CYS A 233 4.50 8.81 10.59
C CYS A 233 4.47 7.32 10.21
N GLY A 234 4.30 6.43 11.19
CA GLY A 234 4.11 5.00 10.97
C GLY A 234 2.71 4.68 10.43
N LEU A 235 1.68 5.38 10.94
CA LEU A 235 0.30 5.17 10.50
C LEU A 235 0.11 5.47 9.02
N VAL A 236 0.61 6.61 8.55
CA VAL A 236 0.43 7.07 7.16
C VAL A 236 1.40 6.45 6.17
N CYS A 237 2.38 5.67 6.64
CA CYS A 237 3.35 5.03 5.79
C CYS A 237 2.67 3.95 4.92
N PRO A 238 2.66 4.10 3.58
CA PRO A 238 1.98 3.14 2.71
C PRO A 238 2.72 1.80 2.56
N HIS A 239 3.98 1.72 3.01
CA HIS A 239 4.83 0.55 2.81
C HIS A 239 5.32 -0.07 4.11
N ALA A 240 4.82 0.38 5.27
CA ALA A 240 5.25 -0.08 6.60
C ALA A 240 6.77 0.01 6.86
N VAL A 241 7.43 1.00 6.24
CA VAL A 241 8.90 1.20 6.33
C VAL A 241 9.33 2.00 7.56
N ILE A 242 8.37 2.55 8.32
CA ILE A 242 8.63 3.23 9.60
C ILE A 242 7.92 2.43 10.68
N ARG A 243 8.68 1.91 11.65
CA ARG A 243 8.15 1.12 12.75
C ARG A 243 8.69 1.62 14.07
N SER A 244 7.92 1.38 15.13
CA SER A 244 8.31 1.73 16.48
C SER A 244 8.10 0.59 17.45
N LYS A 245 8.96 0.52 18.46
CA LYS A 245 8.89 -0.42 19.58
C LYS A 245 9.12 0.31 20.88
N ILE A 246 8.58 -0.26 21.96
CA ILE A 246 8.94 0.08 23.34
C ILE A 246 9.69 -1.12 23.90
N VAL A 247 10.91 -0.89 24.37
CA VAL A 247 11.81 -1.95 24.83
C VAL A 247 12.48 -1.57 26.15
N ASP A 248 12.96 -2.59 26.85
CA ASP A 248 13.89 -2.44 27.97
C ASP A 248 15.21 -1.81 27.53
N ALA A 249 15.89 -1.12 28.45
CA ALA A 249 17.17 -0.48 28.15
C ALA A 249 18.25 -1.51 27.83
N GLU A 250 18.20 -2.67 28.50
CA GLU A 250 19.07 -3.83 28.34
C GLU A 250 18.97 -4.43 26.93
N ALA A 251 17.80 -4.37 26.31
CA ALA A 251 17.60 -4.83 24.94
C ALA A 251 18.40 -4.01 23.90
N LEU A 252 18.97 -2.85 24.30
CA LEU A 252 19.74 -1.96 23.45
C LEU A 252 21.26 -2.06 23.64
N GLU A 253 21.76 -2.95 24.52
CA GLU A 253 23.20 -3.06 24.82
C GLU A 253 24.06 -3.37 23.58
N ASN A 254 23.53 -4.19 22.67
CA ASN A 254 24.21 -4.61 21.44
C ASN A 254 23.78 -3.79 20.21
N ALA A 255 23.21 -2.60 20.42
CA ALA A 255 22.75 -1.77 19.32
C ALA A 255 23.93 -1.30 18.45
N PRO A 256 23.82 -1.35 17.11
CA PRO A 256 24.88 -0.93 16.21
C PRO A 256 25.14 0.58 16.30
N GLU A 257 26.29 1.01 15.78
CA GLU A 257 26.65 2.43 15.75
C GLU A 257 25.58 3.27 15.03
N GLY A 258 25.14 4.34 15.68
CA GLY A 258 24.12 5.25 15.16
C GLY A 258 22.68 4.81 15.42
N PHE A 259 22.44 3.67 16.07
CA PHE A 259 21.10 3.25 16.50
C PHE A 259 20.53 4.24 17.52
N LYS A 260 19.38 4.83 17.22
CA LYS A 260 18.78 5.89 18.05
C LYS A 260 17.68 5.35 18.95
N SER A 261 17.54 5.95 20.12
CA SER A 261 16.38 5.72 21.02
C SER A 261 16.05 6.97 21.82
N ALA A 262 14.83 7.05 22.36
CA ALA A 262 14.37 8.09 23.28
C ALA A 262 13.75 7.47 24.55
N LYS A 263 13.59 8.24 25.63
CA LYS A 263 12.77 7.79 26.77
C LYS A 263 11.32 7.64 26.32
N ALA A 264 10.67 6.52 26.65
CA ALA A 264 9.25 6.33 26.34
C ALA A 264 8.37 7.36 27.07
N LYS A 265 7.42 7.97 26.35
CA LYS A 265 6.45 8.96 26.87
C LYS A 265 5.09 8.31 27.18
N TRP A 266 5.09 7.09 27.72
CA TRP A 266 3.90 6.36 28.14
C TRP A 266 3.86 6.21 29.65
N LYS A 267 2.68 6.42 30.24
CA LYS A 267 2.48 6.21 31.69
C LYS A 267 2.64 4.74 32.08
N ASP A 268 2.17 3.85 31.21
CA ASP A 268 2.15 2.39 31.44
C ASP A 268 3.51 1.73 31.14
N PHE A 269 4.48 2.48 30.60
CA PHE A 269 5.83 2.01 30.29
C PHE A 269 6.89 2.94 30.92
N PRO A 270 6.94 3.05 32.26
CA PRO A 270 7.98 3.84 32.93
C PRO A 270 9.35 3.25 32.63
N ASP A 271 10.34 4.13 32.44
CA ASP A 271 11.76 3.82 32.26
C ASP A 271 12.14 2.92 31.06
N LYS A 272 11.17 2.57 30.21
CA LYS A 272 11.41 1.93 28.90
C LYS A 272 11.95 2.92 27.88
N ARG A 273 12.56 2.38 26.82
CA ARG A 273 13.06 3.11 25.65
C ARG A 273 12.09 2.99 24.48
N PHE A 274 11.81 4.12 23.85
CA PHE A 274 11.12 4.17 22.57
C PHE A 274 12.14 4.19 21.44
N VAL A 275 11.93 3.33 20.45
CA VAL A 275 12.74 3.26 19.23
C VAL A 275 11.81 3.49 18.05
N LEU A 276 12.23 4.31 17.09
CA LEU A 276 11.60 4.43 15.79
C LEU A 276 12.67 4.21 14.72
N GLN A 277 12.49 3.17 13.91
CA GLN A 277 13.46 2.77 12.89
C GLN A 277 12.83 2.78 11.50
N ILE A 278 13.67 3.08 10.51
CA ILE A 278 13.31 3.16 9.10
C ILE A 278 13.96 2.00 8.36
N ALA A 279 13.22 1.31 7.49
CA ALA A 279 13.73 0.31 6.56
C ALA A 279 14.30 1.04 5.32
N PRO A 280 15.63 1.23 5.22
CA PRO A 280 16.21 2.10 4.19
C PRO A 280 15.97 1.57 2.77
N GLU A 281 16.08 0.26 2.59
CA GLU A 281 15.99 -0.38 1.28
C GLU A 281 14.55 -0.63 0.81
N ASP A 282 13.56 -0.48 1.68
CA ASP A 282 12.15 -0.68 1.32
C ASP A 282 11.39 0.66 1.18
N CYS A 283 12.01 1.76 1.62
CA CYS A 283 11.43 3.10 1.50
C CYS A 283 11.27 3.49 0.02
N THR A 284 10.14 4.12 -0.31
CA THR A 284 9.87 4.65 -1.65
C THR A 284 10.03 6.17 -1.75
N GLY A 285 10.49 6.84 -0.68
CA GLY A 285 10.73 8.29 -0.68
C GLY A 285 9.48 9.17 -0.83
N CYS A 286 8.28 8.69 -0.46
CA CYS A 286 7.02 9.42 -0.73
C CYS A 286 6.79 10.68 0.13
N THR A 287 7.57 10.87 1.20
CA THR A 287 7.53 12.03 2.12
C THR A 287 6.29 12.20 3.02
N LEU A 288 5.25 11.36 2.89
CA LEU A 288 4.02 11.45 3.71
C LEU A 288 4.28 11.49 5.22
N CYS A 289 5.26 10.71 5.69
CA CYS A 289 5.68 10.63 7.09
C CYS A 289 6.27 11.95 7.63
N VAL A 290 6.97 12.70 6.78
CA VAL A 290 7.51 14.03 7.08
C VAL A 290 6.38 15.06 7.05
N GLN A 291 5.55 15.02 6.01
CA GLN A 291 4.43 15.95 5.83
C GLN A 291 3.41 15.88 6.98
N THR A 292 3.13 14.68 7.50
CA THR A 292 2.21 14.51 8.64
C THR A 292 2.83 14.86 10.00
N CYS A 293 4.16 15.03 10.09
CA CYS A 293 4.84 15.14 11.37
C CYS A 293 4.47 16.46 12.09
N PRO A 294 3.73 16.41 13.22
CA PRO A 294 3.27 17.62 13.88
C PRO A 294 4.36 18.29 14.71
N ALA A 295 5.45 17.58 15.01
CA ALA A 295 6.54 18.08 15.83
C ALA A 295 7.49 18.93 14.99
N LYS A 296 7.82 20.12 15.49
CA LYS A 296 8.78 21.05 14.89
C LYS A 296 9.96 21.25 15.83
N ASN A 297 11.16 21.31 15.27
CA ASN A 297 12.36 21.61 16.02
C ASN A 297 12.28 23.07 16.53
N LYS A 298 12.66 23.29 17.80
CA LYS A 298 12.55 24.61 18.45
C LYS A 298 13.57 25.62 17.92
N GLN A 299 14.75 25.16 17.54
CA GLN A 299 15.84 25.99 17.03
C GLN A 299 15.70 26.24 15.53
N GLU A 300 15.29 25.21 14.77
CA GLU A 300 15.08 25.28 13.32
C GLU A 300 13.66 24.85 12.94
N PRO A 301 12.66 25.76 12.90
CA PRO A 301 11.25 25.41 12.67
C PRO A 301 10.92 24.74 11.33
N LYS A 302 11.87 24.71 10.38
CA LYS A 302 11.76 23.99 9.11
C LYS A 302 12.02 22.48 9.28
N LEU A 303 12.73 22.08 10.32
CA LEU A 303 13.00 20.68 10.63
C LEU A 303 11.89 20.12 11.52
N HIS A 304 11.47 18.91 11.19
CA HIS A 304 10.51 18.12 11.95
C HIS A 304 11.24 17.04 12.77
N ALA A 305 10.51 16.23 13.53
CA ALA A 305 11.09 15.06 14.19
C ALA A 305 11.52 13.94 13.21
N ILE A 306 11.13 14.04 11.95
CA ILE A 306 11.52 13.12 10.88
C ILE A 306 11.69 13.94 9.60
N ASN A 307 12.82 13.81 8.91
CA ASN A 307 13.18 14.65 7.76
C ASN A 307 13.75 13.80 6.62
N MET A 308 13.61 14.23 5.37
CA MET A 308 14.23 13.54 4.24
C MET A 308 15.73 13.85 4.18
N VAL A 309 16.55 12.83 3.94
CA VAL A 309 18.00 12.94 3.71
C VAL A 309 18.43 12.02 2.57
N GLU A 310 19.56 12.29 1.94
CA GLU A 310 20.14 11.41 0.92
C GLU A 310 20.40 10.01 1.48
N GLN A 311 19.98 8.99 0.74
CA GLN A 311 20.02 7.61 1.23
C GLN A 311 21.45 7.04 1.23
N VAL A 312 22.20 7.26 0.14
CA VAL A 312 23.47 6.56 -0.13
C VAL A 312 24.47 6.67 1.03
N PRO A 313 24.72 7.84 1.62
CA PRO A 313 25.70 7.96 2.72
C PRO A 313 25.32 7.22 4.00
N ILE A 314 24.03 6.95 4.22
CA ILE A 314 23.53 6.36 5.47
C ILE A 314 23.02 4.92 5.31
N ARG A 315 22.86 4.44 4.08
CA ARG A 315 22.17 3.18 3.77
C ARG A 315 22.73 1.99 4.55
N GLU A 316 24.04 1.76 4.51
CA GLU A 316 24.65 0.60 5.16
C GLU A 316 24.50 0.63 6.69
N ARG A 317 24.65 1.81 7.30
CA ARG A 317 24.41 2.00 8.73
C ARG A 317 22.95 1.73 9.07
N GLU A 318 22.02 2.37 8.35
CA GLU A 318 20.58 2.19 8.62
C GLU A 318 20.09 0.78 8.32
N ARG A 319 20.75 0.03 7.43
CA ARG A 319 20.48 -1.39 7.18
C ARG A 319 20.83 -2.22 8.41
N ALA A 320 22.03 -2.01 8.97
CA ALA A 320 22.42 -2.67 10.22
C ALA A 320 21.49 -2.29 11.39
N CYS A 321 21.10 -1.02 11.49
CA CYS A 321 20.12 -0.56 12.48
C CYS A 321 18.74 -1.22 12.30
N TRP A 322 18.27 -1.36 11.05
CA TRP A 322 17.02 -2.04 10.73
C TRP A 322 17.07 -3.53 11.11
N ASP A 323 18.15 -4.22 10.76
CA ASP A 323 18.34 -5.64 11.09
C ASP A 323 18.33 -5.85 12.61
N PHE A 324 19.03 -5.00 13.37
CA PHE A 324 18.97 -5.01 14.84
C PHE A 324 17.56 -4.71 15.37
N PHE A 325 16.85 -3.73 14.82
CA PHE A 325 15.48 -3.41 15.21
C PHE A 325 14.52 -4.62 15.07
N LEU A 326 14.70 -5.45 14.05
CA LEU A 326 13.89 -6.66 13.86
C LEU A 326 14.14 -7.70 14.96
N THR A 327 15.34 -7.76 15.55
CA THR A 327 15.64 -8.67 16.67
C THR A 327 14.99 -8.25 17.99
N LEU A 328 14.66 -6.97 18.16
CA LEU A 328 14.02 -6.47 19.37
C LEU A 328 12.65 -7.14 19.62
N PRO A 329 12.23 -7.31 20.89
CA PRO A 329 10.93 -7.88 21.22
C PRO A 329 9.79 -7.01 20.67
N GLU A 330 8.70 -7.66 20.25
CA GLU A 330 7.47 -6.96 19.92
C GLU A 330 6.75 -6.53 21.20
N VAL A 331 5.98 -5.44 21.14
CA VAL A 331 5.18 -4.98 22.29
C VAL A 331 4.00 -5.92 22.50
N ASP A 332 3.75 -6.33 23.75
CA ASP A 332 2.58 -7.13 24.09
C ASP A 332 1.29 -6.40 23.69
N ARG A 333 0.46 -7.08 22.89
CA ARG A 333 -0.81 -6.55 22.38
C ARG A 333 -1.78 -6.19 23.50
N ASN A 334 -1.70 -6.86 24.67
CA ASN A 334 -2.54 -6.56 25.85
C ASN A 334 -2.04 -5.36 26.67
N ALA A 335 -0.79 -4.93 26.47
CA ALA A 335 -0.21 -3.82 27.21
C ALA A 335 -0.50 -2.45 26.57
N VAL A 336 -1.19 -2.42 25.41
CA VAL A 336 -1.45 -1.21 24.64
C VAL A 336 -2.93 -1.00 24.37
N LYS A 337 -3.34 0.25 24.15
CA LYS A 337 -4.74 0.61 23.91
C LYS A 337 -5.01 0.71 22.41
N HIS A 338 -5.77 -0.24 21.88
CA HIS A 338 -5.99 -0.37 20.43
C HIS A 338 -6.80 0.77 19.82
N ASN A 339 -7.52 1.55 20.65
CA ASN A 339 -8.25 2.73 20.20
C ASN A 339 -7.38 4.00 20.07
N LEU A 340 -6.11 3.96 20.50
CA LEU A 340 -5.19 5.09 20.41
C LEU A 340 -4.23 4.93 19.24
N VAL A 341 -4.18 5.93 18.35
CA VAL A 341 -3.29 5.92 17.16
C VAL A 341 -1.85 5.58 17.52
N LYS A 342 -1.28 6.25 18.55
CA LYS A 342 0.12 6.05 18.95
C LYS A 342 0.42 4.62 19.43
N ASP A 343 -0.57 3.95 20.02
CA ASP A 343 -0.44 2.61 20.61
C ASP A 343 -0.57 1.54 19.53
N VAL A 344 -1.51 1.70 18.59
CA VAL A 344 -1.64 0.80 17.43
C VAL A 344 -0.35 0.76 16.60
N GLN A 345 0.42 1.85 16.55
CA GLN A 345 1.69 1.89 15.83
C GLN A 345 2.87 1.19 16.55
N LEU A 346 2.64 0.65 17.75
CA LEU A 346 3.55 -0.28 18.40
C LEU A 346 3.27 -1.74 18.01
N LEU A 347 2.11 -2.02 17.41
CA LEU A 347 1.78 -3.35 16.91
C LEU A 347 2.50 -3.62 15.59
N GLN A 348 3.02 -4.84 15.45
CA GLN A 348 3.67 -5.29 14.22
C GLN A 348 2.70 -5.18 13.03
N PRO A 349 3.08 -4.46 11.95
CA PRO A 349 2.32 -4.51 10.70
C PRO A 349 2.55 -5.86 10.02
N LEU A 350 1.45 -6.51 9.60
CA LEU A 350 1.45 -7.77 8.85
C LEU A 350 1.08 -7.57 7.38
N PHE A 351 1.14 -6.33 6.91
CA PHE A 351 1.08 -5.93 5.51
C PHE A 351 2.22 -4.93 5.26
N GLU A 352 3.27 -5.35 4.56
CA GLU A 352 4.52 -4.61 4.45
C GLU A 352 5.14 -4.64 3.05
N PHE A 353 5.81 -3.54 2.69
CA PHE A 353 6.66 -3.44 1.48
C PHE A 353 5.98 -3.78 0.15
N SER A 354 4.67 -3.52 0.06
CA SER A 354 3.87 -3.83 -1.14
C SER A 354 4.39 -3.15 -2.42
N GLY A 355 4.00 -3.69 -3.57
CA GLY A 355 4.28 -3.10 -4.90
C GLY A 355 3.54 -1.79 -5.21
N ALA A 356 2.81 -1.21 -4.25
CA ALA A 356 1.99 -0.02 -4.46
C ALA A 356 2.82 1.23 -4.80
N CYS A 357 2.16 2.22 -5.42
CA CYS A 357 2.77 3.51 -5.75
C CYS A 357 3.36 4.22 -4.51
N ALA A 358 4.41 5.02 -4.71
CA ALA A 358 4.93 5.90 -3.67
C ALA A 358 3.83 6.90 -3.24
N GLY A 359 3.43 6.85 -1.97
CA GLY A 359 2.33 7.67 -1.46
C GLY A 359 0.95 7.13 -1.81
N CYS A 360 0.78 5.82 -1.97
CA CYS A 360 -0.53 5.21 -2.22
C CYS A 360 -1.51 5.46 -1.06
N GLY A 361 -2.73 5.93 -1.36
CA GLY A 361 -3.76 6.20 -0.35
C GLY A 361 -4.53 4.98 0.15
N GLU A 362 -4.36 3.80 -0.46
CA GLU A 362 -5.08 2.57 -0.08
C GLU A 362 -4.36 1.80 1.04
N THR A 363 -3.07 1.52 0.84
CA THR A 363 -2.26 0.64 1.69
C THR A 363 -2.16 1.00 3.17
N PRO A 364 -2.22 2.28 3.62
CA PRO A 364 -2.28 2.59 5.05
C PRO A 364 -3.48 1.96 5.77
N TYR A 365 -4.62 1.78 5.09
CA TYR A 365 -5.80 1.12 5.65
C TYR A 365 -5.59 -0.39 5.81
N LEU A 366 -4.96 -1.06 4.83
CA LEU A 366 -4.64 -2.49 4.91
C LEU A 366 -3.56 -2.77 5.95
N LYS A 367 -2.57 -1.87 6.07
CA LYS A 367 -1.60 -1.91 7.16
C LYS A 367 -2.30 -1.81 8.52
N LEU A 368 -3.20 -0.85 8.70
CA LEU A 368 -3.99 -0.71 9.93
C LEU A 368 -4.81 -1.98 10.22
N LEU A 369 -5.49 -2.51 9.21
CA LEU A 369 -6.24 -3.77 9.30
C LEU A 369 -5.35 -4.92 9.82
N SER A 370 -4.16 -5.04 9.23
CA SER A 370 -3.19 -6.09 9.60
C SER A 370 -2.63 -5.93 11.02
N GLN A 371 -2.45 -4.69 11.50
CA GLN A 371 -1.99 -4.42 12.86
C GLN A 371 -3.04 -4.80 13.90
N LEU A 372 -4.31 -4.47 13.62
CA LEU A 372 -5.43 -4.70 14.53
C LEU A 372 -5.84 -6.17 14.57
N PHE A 373 -5.92 -6.87 13.44
CA PHE A 373 -6.55 -8.20 13.37
C PHE A 373 -5.73 -9.26 12.64
N GLY A 374 -4.51 -8.94 12.19
CA GLY A 374 -3.78 -9.73 11.20
C GLY A 374 -3.43 -11.17 11.61
N ASP A 375 -3.28 -11.45 12.91
CA ASP A 375 -2.97 -12.79 13.42
C ASP A 375 -4.16 -13.77 13.41
N ARG A 376 -5.33 -13.29 12.97
CA ARG A 376 -6.59 -14.03 12.84
C ARG A 376 -7.42 -13.59 11.62
N LEU A 377 -6.78 -12.92 10.67
CA LEU A 377 -7.43 -12.25 9.53
C LEU A 377 -7.59 -13.20 8.34
N PHE A 378 -8.78 -13.18 7.74
CA PHE A 378 -9.10 -13.79 6.45
C PHE A 378 -9.53 -12.69 5.49
N VAL A 379 -8.89 -12.60 4.32
CA VAL A 379 -9.16 -11.59 3.31
C VAL A 379 -9.58 -12.24 1.99
N GLY A 380 -10.84 -12.00 1.59
CA GLY A 380 -11.27 -12.19 0.21
C GLY A 380 -11.13 -10.86 -0.53
N ASN A 381 -10.20 -10.79 -1.48
CA ASN A 381 -9.83 -9.55 -2.15
C ASN A 381 -10.39 -9.50 -3.57
N ALA A 382 -11.11 -8.45 -3.92
CA ALA A 382 -11.54 -8.18 -5.27
C ALA A 382 -10.35 -7.86 -6.18
N THR A 383 -10.46 -8.20 -7.45
CA THR A 383 -9.45 -7.82 -8.44
C THR A 383 -9.39 -6.29 -8.60
N GLY A 384 -8.19 -5.72 -8.52
CA GLY A 384 -8.00 -4.27 -8.57
C GLY A 384 -6.60 -3.89 -8.09
N CYS A 385 -6.35 -2.61 -7.79
CA CYS A 385 -5.05 -2.20 -7.24
C CYS A 385 -4.69 -3.02 -5.99
N SER A 386 -5.66 -3.27 -5.11
CA SER A 386 -5.47 -4.07 -3.89
C SER A 386 -5.05 -5.51 -4.13
N SER A 387 -5.51 -6.17 -5.19
CA SER A 387 -5.00 -7.50 -5.54
C SER A 387 -3.63 -7.45 -6.21
N ILE A 388 -3.34 -6.40 -7.01
CA ILE A 388 -2.04 -6.26 -7.67
C ILE A 388 -0.94 -5.99 -6.64
N TYR A 389 -1.04 -4.94 -5.81
CA TYR A 389 0.03 -4.73 -4.82
C TYR A 389 -0.06 -5.72 -3.65
N GLY A 390 -1.22 -6.38 -3.45
CA GLY A 390 -1.47 -7.34 -2.38
C GLY A 390 -1.11 -8.79 -2.71
N GLY A 391 -0.89 -9.13 -3.98
CA GLY A 391 -0.64 -10.51 -4.41
C GLY A 391 -0.05 -10.67 -5.81
N ASN A 392 0.61 -9.64 -6.37
CA ASN A 392 1.34 -9.81 -7.64
C ASN A 392 2.65 -10.57 -7.42
N LEU A 393 2.63 -11.82 -7.85
CA LEU A 393 3.76 -12.76 -7.77
C LEU A 393 5.02 -12.19 -8.44
N PRO A 394 6.23 -12.52 -7.94
CA PRO A 394 6.52 -13.66 -7.06
C PRO A 394 6.55 -13.35 -5.56
N THR A 395 6.17 -12.13 -5.15
CA THR A 395 6.23 -11.70 -3.75
C THR A 395 4.89 -11.17 -3.24
N THR A 396 4.62 -11.39 -1.95
CA THR A 396 3.39 -11.01 -1.29
C THR A 396 3.69 -10.19 -0.02
N PRO A 397 2.93 -9.10 0.25
CA PRO A 397 3.16 -8.21 1.39
C PRO A 397 2.54 -8.68 2.71
N TRP A 398 1.68 -9.70 2.67
CA TRP A 398 1.01 -10.24 3.86
C TRP A 398 2.00 -11.08 4.64
N ALA A 399 2.40 -10.69 5.85
CA ALA A 399 3.44 -11.38 6.61
C ALA A 399 2.85 -12.13 7.82
N PRO A 400 3.44 -13.26 8.24
CA PRO A 400 3.17 -13.83 9.55
C PRO A 400 3.91 -13.06 10.65
N ASN A 401 3.38 -13.13 11.86
CA ASN A 401 4.07 -12.69 13.07
C ASN A 401 5.12 -13.75 13.53
N LYS A 402 5.81 -13.49 14.65
CA LYS A 402 6.83 -14.40 15.20
C LYS A 402 6.28 -15.77 15.63
N GLU A 403 4.99 -15.89 15.90
CA GLU A 403 4.33 -17.17 16.19
C GLU A 403 3.83 -17.91 14.94
N GLY A 404 4.16 -17.42 13.74
CA GLY A 404 3.73 -18.01 12.47
C GLY A 404 2.28 -17.72 12.09
N ARG A 405 1.60 -16.81 12.80
CA ARG A 405 0.21 -16.42 12.53
C ARG A 405 0.17 -15.17 11.67
N GLY A 406 -0.63 -15.18 10.62
CA GLY A 406 -0.79 -14.01 9.77
C GLY A 406 -2.04 -14.07 8.91
N PRO A 407 -2.24 -13.03 8.08
CA PRO A 407 -3.41 -12.94 7.22
C PRO A 407 -3.46 -14.09 6.22
N THR A 408 -4.60 -14.79 6.17
CA THR A 408 -4.96 -15.63 5.04
C THR A 408 -5.53 -14.72 3.96
N TRP A 409 -4.91 -14.70 2.78
CA TRP A 409 -5.31 -13.81 1.69
C TRP A 409 -5.58 -14.59 0.42
N ASN A 410 -6.66 -14.25 -0.28
CA ASN A 410 -6.97 -14.82 -1.58
C ASN A 410 -7.72 -13.81 -2.46
N ASN A 411 -7.43 -13.83 -3.76
CA ASN A 411 -8.16 -13.10 -4.79
C ASN A 411 -8.87 -14.13 -5.69
N SER A 412 -10.20 -14.19 -5.58
CA SER A 412 -11.05 -14.99 -6.48
C SER A 412 -11.17 -14.26 -7.83
N LEU A 413 -12.21 -13.44 -8.02
CA LEU A 413 -12.43 -12.67 -9.25
C LEU A 413 -12.62 -11.18 -8.95
N PHE A 414 -13.07 -10.42 -9.94
CA PHE A 414 -13.34 -8.99 -9.77
C PHE A 414 -14.73 -8.76 -9.17
N GLU A 415 -15.69 -9.57 -9.59
CA GLU A 415 -17.12 -9.44 -9.35
C GLU A 415 -17.59 -10.09 -8.04
N ASP A 416 -16.89 -11.09 -7.52
CA ASP A 416 -17.41 -12.04 -6.53
C ASP A 416 -16.81 -11.89 -5.12
N ALA A 417 -16.01 -10.85 -4.86
CA ALA A 417 -15.22 -10.80 -3.63
C ALA A 417 -16.06 -10.75 -2.35
N ALA A 418 -17.29 -10.20 -2.41
CA ALA A 418 -18.18 -10.19 -1.26
C ALA A 418 -18.66 -11.62 -0.97
N GLU A 419 -19.17 -12.30 -1.99
CA GLU A 419 -19.71 -13.66 -1.95
C GLU A 419 -18.62 -14.67 -1.59
N PHE A 420 -17.42 -14.50 -2.13
CA PHE A 420 -16.25 -15.29 -1.82
C PHE A 420 -15.87 -15.17 -0.34
N SER A 421 -15.87 -13.93 0.19
CA SER A 421 -15.62 -13.68 1.62
C SER A 421 -16.74 -14.23 2.50
N LEU A 422 -18.01 -14.16 2.05
CA LEU A 422 -19.13 -14.81 2.73
C LEU A 422 -18.94 -16.33 2.77
N GLY A 423 -18.46 -16.95 1.69
CA GLY A 423 -18.11 -18.36 1.65
C GLY A 423 -17.06 -18.73 2.71
N MET A 424 -16.05 -17.88 2.92
CA MET A 424 -15.09 -18.06 4.02
C MET A 424 -15.77 -17.98 5.38
N ARG A 425 -16.62 -16.97 5.62
CA ARG A 425 -17.38 -16.80 6.88
C ARG A 425 -18.24 -18.01 7.20
N VAL A 426 -19.06 -18.45 6.24
CA VAL A 426 -19.93 -19.63 6.40
C VAL A 426 -19.10 -20.89 6.68
N THR A 427 -17.96 -21.05 6.01
CA THR A 427 -17.06 -22.18 6.26
C THR A 427 -16.51 -22.14 7.69
N ILE A 428 -16.02 -20.99 8.15
CA ILE A 428 -15.50 -20.81 9.50
C ILE A 428 -16.60 -21.12 10.53
N ASP A 429 -17.81 -20.59 10.35
CA ASP A 429 -18.95 -20.85 11.25
C ASP A 429 -19.23 -22.35 11.39
N ARG A 430 -19.23 -23.08 10.27
CA ARG A 430 -19.46 -24.53 10.29
C ARG A 430 -18.30 -25.29 10.91
N GLN A 431 -17.06 -24.89 10.70
CA GLN A 431 -15.91 -25.52 11.34
C GLN A 431 -15.91 -25.29 12.86
N THR A 432 -16.25 -24.07 13.31
CA THR A 432 -16.41 -23.77 14.73
C THR A 432 -17.53 -24.59 15.35
N GLN A 433 -18.71 -24.63 14.71
CA GLN A 433 -19.83 -25.45 15.19
C GLN A 433 -19.44 -26.94 15.29
N PHE A 434 -18.79 -27.47 14.26
CA PHE A 434 -18.34 -28.86 14.24
C PHE A 434 -17.32 -29.15 15.35
N ALA A 435 -16.39 -28.22 15.61
CA ALA A 435 -15.45 -28.33 16.73
C ALA A 435 -16.19 -28.36 18.09
N GLU A 436 -17.18 -27.50 18.30
CA GLU A 436 -17.98 -27.45 19.54
C GLU A 436 -18.81 -28.71 19.77
N GLU A 437 -19.37 -29.29 18.71
CA GLU A 437 -20.09 -30.58 18.79
C GLU A 437 -19.15 -31.73 19.17
N LEU A 438 -17.95 -31.76 18.59
CA LEU A 438 -16.92 -32.76 18.93
C LEU A 438 -16.38 -32.58 20.35
N LEU A 439 -16.22 -31.34 20.83
CA LEU A 439 -15.83 -31.05 22.22
C LEU A 439 -16.78 -31.71 23.21
N LYS A 440 -18.10 -31.59 22.99
CA LYS A 440 -19.12 -32.20 23.85
C LYS A 440 -19.07 -33.73 23.82
N ARG A 441 -18.84 -34.34 22.65
CA ARG A 441 -18.75 -35.81 22.53
C ARG A 441 -17.50 -36.39 23.19
N LEU A 442 -16.40 -35.63 23.15
CA LEU A 442 -15.11 -36.03 23.71
C LEU A 442 -14.90 -35.52 25.13
N GLU A 443 -15.96 -35.06 25.82
CA GLU A 443 -15.88 -34.49 27.16
C GLU A 443 -15.20 -35.43 28.17
N GLY A 444 -15.49 -36.74 28.11
CA GLY A 444 -14.85 -37.72 28.98
C GLY A 444 -13.33 -37.85 28.80
N VAL A 445 -12.81 -37.46 27.63
CA VAL A 445 -11.37 -37.46 27.32
C VAL A 445 -10.72 -36.12 27.65
N ILE A 446 -11.41 -35.03 27.34
CA ILE A 446 -10.89 -33.66 27.44
C ILE A 446 -11.02 -33.12 28.88
N GLY A 447 -12.14 -33.42 29.54
CA GLY A 447 -12.55 -32.88 30.84
C GLY A 447 -13.58 -31.75 30.69
N GLY A 448 -14.68 -31.85 31.44
CA GLY A 448 -15.84 -30.97 31.33
C GLY A 448 -15.55 -29.48 31.54
N GLU A 449 -14.68 -29.13 32.50
CA GLU A 449 -14.32 -27.73 32.77
C GLU A 449 -13.66 -27.06 31.55
N LEU A 450 -12.73 -27.75 30.89
CA LEU A 450 -12.06 -27.22 29.70
C LEU A 450 -13.03 -27.13 28.52
N VAL A 451 -13.92 -28.12 28.34
CA VAL A 451 -14.94 -28.11 27.29
C VAL A 451 -15.89 -26.92 27.47
N GLN A 452 -16.38 -26.70 28.69
CA GLN A 452 -17.25 -25.57 29.00
C GLN A 452 -16.56 -24.23 28.73
N ALA A 453 -15.33 -24.06 29.22
CA ALA A 453 -14.56 -22.83 29.03
C ALA A 453 -14.22 -22.55 27.55
N LEU A 454 -13.98 -23.58 26.74
CA LEU A 454 -13.74 -23.45 25.31
C LEU A 454 -15.00 -22.98 24.56
N ILE A 455 -16.17 -23.52 24.91
CA ILE A 455 -17.45 -23.19 24.27
C ILE A 455 -17.91 -21.78 24.68
N GLU A 456 -17.87 -21.45 25.97
CA GLU A 456 -18.33 -20.15 26.48
C GLU A 456 -17.53 -18.96 25.92
N ASN A 457 -16.26 -19.19 25.63
CA ASN A 457 -15.36 -18.17 25.07
C ASN A 457 -15.23 -18.27 23.54
N SER A 458 -15.91 -19.21 22.89
CA SER A 458 -15.99 -19.29 21.43
C SER A 458 -16.68 -18.04 20.87
N GLY A 459 -16.15 -17.49 19.78
CA GLY A 459 -16.68 -16.28 19.13
C GLY A 459 -16.39 -14.95 19.86
N LYS A 460 -15.73 -14.96 21.01
CA LYS A 460 -15.28 -13.74 21.70
C LYS A 460 -14.18 -13.02 20.92
N LYS A 461 -14.25 -11.68 20.85
CA LYS A 461 -13.45 -10.87 19.90
C LYS A 461 -12.34 -10.02 20.55
N THR A 462 -12.32 -9.86 21.88
CA THR A 462 -11.32 -9.00 22.52
C THR A 462 -9.95 -9.69 22.60
N GLU A 463 -8.87 -8.91 22.62
CA GLU A 463 -7.49 -9.44 22.70
C GLU A 463 -7.26 -10.38 23.91
N PRO A 464 -7.67 -10.02 25.15
CA PRO A 464 -7.51 -10.94 26.28
C PRO A 464 -8.27 -12.24 26.12
N GLU A 465 -9.50 -12.18 25.60
CA GLU A 465 -10.35 -13.37 25.37
C GLU A 465 -9.74 -14.29 24.30
N ILE A 466 -9.19 -13.72 23.23
CA ILE A 466 -8.51 -14.46 22.15
C ILE A 466 -7.24 -15.13 22.67
N LEU A 467 -6.42 -14.40 23.43
CA LEU A 467 -5.18 -14.94 23.99
C LEU A 467 -5.47 -16.10 24.96
N GLU A 468 -6.48 -15.95 25.81
CA GLU A 468 -6.88 -17.01 26.72
C GLU A 468 -7.46 -18.21 25.96
N GLN A 469 -8.28 -17.99 24.92
CA GLN A 469 -8.77 -19.08 24.06
C GLN A 469 -7.62 -19.86 23.42
N ARG A 470 -6.57 -19.17 22.96
CA ARG A 470 -5.40 -19.82 22.38
C ARG A 470 -4.71 -20.76 23.36
N LYS A 471 -4.56 -20.36 24.63
CA LYS A 471 -4.01 -21.24 25.67
C LYS A 471 -4.88 -22.48 25.87
N ARG A 472 -6.20 -22.31 25.90
CA ARG A 472 -7.15 -23.43 26.01
C ARG A 472 -7.07 -24.37 24.80
N VAL A 473 -6.93 -23.83 23.60
CA VAL A 473 -6.77 -24.64 22.37
C VAL A 473 -5.45 -25.40 22.36
N VAL A 474 -4.35 -24.82 22.87
CA VAL A 474 -3.09 -25.56 23.06
C VAL A 474 -3.29 -26.74 24.01
N LEU A 475 -3.90 -26.50 25.18
CA LEU A 475 -4.20 -27.56 26.15
C LEU A 475 -5.15 -28.64 25.59
N LEU A 476 -6.13 -28.24 24.78
CA LEU A 476 -6.99 -29.15 24.06
C LEU A 476 -6.18 -30.06 23.12
N LYS A 477 -5.29 -29.48 22.31
CA LYS A 477 -4.44 -30.24 21.38
C LYS A 477 -3.53 -31.21 22.12
N GLU A 478 -2.99 -30.83 23.27
CA GLU A 478 -2.21 -31.71 24.14
C GLU A 478 -3.03 -32.89 24.69
N LYS A 479 -4.27 -32.65 25.14
CA LYS A 479 -5.16 -33.73 25.63
C LYS A 479 -5.63 -34.69 24.53
N LEU A 480 -5.73 -34.20 23.30
CA LEU A 480 -6.02 -35.02 22.13
C LEU A 480 -4.78 -35.76 21.61
N ALA A 481 -3.57 -35.38 22.03
CA ALA A 481 -2.34 -36.04 21.61
C ALA A 481 -2.35 -37.51 22.07
N GLY A 482 -2.15 -38.43 21.13
CA GLY A 482 -2.18 -39.87 21.37
C GLY A 482 -3.57 -40.51 21.29
N GLN A 483 -4.65 -39.74 21.11
CA GLN A 483 -5.99 -40.27 20.86
C GLN A 483 -6.10 -40.78 19.42
N SER A 484 -6.61 -41.99 19.23
CA SER A 484 -6.70 -42.65 17.93
C SER A 484 -8.09 -42.59 17.28
N SER A 485 -9.11 -42.17 18.03
CA SER A 485 -10.49 -42.09 17.52
C SER A 485 -10.59 -41.10 16.35
N MET A 486 -11.49 -41.40 15.41
CA MET A 486 -11.73 -40.51 14.27
C MET A 486 -12.22 -39.13 14.72
N GLU A 487 -13.04 -39.08 15.77
CA GLU A 487 -13.55 -37.83 16.35
C GLU A 487 -12.42 -36.97 16.96
N ALA A 488 -11.47 -37.57 17.68
CA ALA A 488 -10.34 -36.83 18.24
C ALA A 488 -9.42 -36.28 17.14
N LYS A 489 -9.16 -37.07 16.09
CA LYS A 489 -8.41 -36.61 14.92
C LYS A 489 -9.13 -35.50 14.17
N ALA A 490 -10.45 -35.62 13.99
CA ALA A 490 -11.26 -34.57 13.36
C ALA A 490 -11.21 -33.28 14.18
N LEU A 491 -11.42 -33.35 15.50
CA LEU A 491 -11.35 -32.19 16.38
C LEU A 491 -9.98 -31.52 16.33
N LEU A 492 -8.89 -32.29 16.28
CA LEU A 492 -7.53 -31.76 16.16
C LEU A 492 -7.35 -30.88 14.90
N HIS A 493 -7.98 -31.25 13.77
CA HIS A 493 -7.91 -30.49 12.52
C HIS A 493 -8.71 -29.19 12.56
N VAL A 494 -9.77 -29.12 13.37
CA VAL A 494 -10.67 -27.96 13.43
C VAL A 494 -10.53 -27.13 14.70
N ALA A 495 -9.70 -27.57 15.66
CA ALA A 495 -9.53 -26.94 16.97
C ALA A 495 -9.13 -25.46 16.88
N ASP A 496 -8.36 -25.06 15.87
CA ASP A 496 -7.96 -23.66 15.71
C ASP A 496 -9.15 -22.73 15.36
N PHE A 497 -10.26 -23.26 14.84
CA PHE A 497 -11.49 -22.48 14.58
C PHE A 497 -12.28 -22.13 15.85
N LEU A 498 -11.91 -22.69 17.02
CA LEU A 498 -12.44 -22.26 18.32
C LEU A 498 -11.91 -20.87 18.74
N VAL A 499 -10.82 -20.41 18.11
CA VAL A 499 -10.35 -19.02 18.23
C VAL A 499 -11.02 -18.18 17.15
N HIS A 500 -11.65 -17.07 17.53
CA HIS A 500 -12.34 -16.17 16.61
C HIS A 500 -11.48 -15.78 15.39
N LYS A 501 -12.10 -15.76 14.20
CA LYS A 501 -11.50 -15.37 12.92
C LYS A 501 -12.21 -14.15 12.37
N SER A 502 -11.43 -13.14 11.97
CA SER A 502 -11.94 -11.89 11.40
C SER A 502 -11.98 -12.01 9.88
N VAL A 503 -13.17 -12.01 9.28
CA VAL A 503 -13.35 -12.14 7.82
C VAL A 503 -13.60 -10.78 7.21
N TRP A 504 -12.80 -10.43 6.20
CA TRP A 504 -12.83 -9.16 5.49
C TRP A 504 -12.91 -9.34 3.97
N GLY A 505 -13.95 -8.79 3.34
CA GLY A 505 -13.99 -8.56 1.91
C GLY A 505 -13.34 -7.21 1.57
N VAL A 506 -12.31 -7.20 0.74
CA VAL A 506 -11.53 -5.99 0.41
C VAL A 506 -11.61 -5.70 -1.08
N GLY A 507 -11.87 -4.46 -1.47
CA GLY A 507 -11.80 -4.09 -2.89
C GLY A 507 -11.87 -2.59 -3.14
N GLY A 508 -11.63 -2.19 -4.38
CA GLY A 508 -11.74 -0.79 -4.80
C GLY A 508 -13.17 -0.36 -5.11
N ASP A 509 -13.35 0.92 -5.44
CA ASP A 509 -14.66 1.45 -5.78
C ASP A 509 -15.30 0.81 -7.02
N GLY A 510 -14.50 0.40 -8.01
CA GLY A 510 -15.03 -0.29 -9.17
C GLY A 510 -15.67 -1.65 -8.88
N TRP A 511 -15.20 -2.35 -7.86
CA TRP A 511 -15.87 -3.56 -7.38
C TRP A 511 -17.17 -3.19 -6.67
N ALA A 512 -17.07 -2.40 -5.60
CA ALA A 512 -18.18 -2.18 -4.67
C ALA A 512 -19.33 -1.36 -5.26
N TYR A 513 -19.03 -0.39 -6.14
CA TYR A 513 -20.06 0.49 -6.70
C TYR A 513 -20.64 -0.08 -7.99
N ASP A 514 -19.86 -0.83 -8.76
CA ASP A 514 -20.22 -1.32 -10.09
C ASP A 514 -20.40 -2.83 -10.18
N ILE A 515 -19.34 -3.58 -10.50
CA ILE A 515 -19.47 -4.96 -10.97
C ILE A 515 -19.86 -5.94 -9.85
N GLY A 516 -19.32 -5.75 -8.66
CA GLY A 516 -19.61 -6.57 -7.48
C GLY A 516 -20.68 -5.98 -6.56
N PHE A 517 -21.36 -4.90 -6.98
CA PHE A 517 -22.36 -4.26 -6.13
C PHE A 517 -23.52 -5.19 -5.77
N GLY A 518 -24.01 -6.01 -6.72
CA GLY A 518 -25.10 -6.95 -6.45
C GLY A 518 -24.73 -8.00 -5.40
N GLY A 519 -23.50 -8.52 -5.47
CA GLY A 519 -22.94 -9.42 -4.48
C GLY A 519 -22.76 -8.76 -3.11
N LEU A 520 -22.16 -7.56 -3.11
CA LEU A 520 -21.97 -6.76 -1.90
C LEU A 520 -23.29 -6.44 -1.19
N ASP A 521 -24.31 -6.02 -1.93
CA ASP A 521 -25.66 -5.76 -1.42
C ASP A 521 -26.28 -7.02 -0.79
N HIS A 522 -26.17 -8.18 -1.46
CA HIS A 522 -26.66 -9.45 -0.93
C HIS A 522 -25.94 -9.88 0.35
N VAL A 523 -24.61 -9.71 0.41
CA VAL A 523 -23.82 -10.03 1.61
C VAL A 523 -24.17 -9.11 2.76
N ILE A 524 -24.37 -7.81 2.52
CA ILE A 524 -24.87 -6.87 3.53
C ILE A 524 -26.26 -7.29 4.04
N ALA A 525 -27.16 -7.70 3.14
CA ALA A 525 -28.50 -8.14 3.51
C ALA A 525 -28.54 -9.47 4.31
N SER A 526 -27.47 -10.28 4.22
CA SER A 526 -27.42 -11.63 4.77
C SER A 526 -27.39 -11.71 6.31
N GLY A 527 -26.93 -10.65 6.98
CA GLY A 527 -26.81 -10.61 8.44
C GLY A 527 -25.61 -11.36 9.03
N TYR A 528 -24.74 -11.97 8.21
CA TYR A 528 -23.53 -12.64 8.70
C TYR A 528 -22.51 -11.64 9.27
N ASP A 529 -21.71 -12.09 10.24
CA ASP A 529 -20.61 -11.33 10.86
C ASP A 529 -19.40 -11.24 9.92
N ILE A 530 -19.46 -10.28 8.99
CA ILE A 530 -18.46 -10.07 7.95
C ILE A 530 -18.18 -8.58 7.76
N ASN A 531 -16.91 -8.23 7.60
CA ASN A 531 -16.48 -6.87 7.35
C ASN A 531 -16.19 -6.66 5.87
N LEU A 532 -16.58 -5.52 5.31
CA LEU A 532 -16.35 -5.13 3.92
C LEU A 532 -15.60 -3.80 3.93
N LEU A 533 -14.43 -3.76 3.30
CA LEU A 533 -13.58 -2.58 3.17
C LEU A 533 -13.48 -2.14 1.72
N VAL A 534 -14.04 -0.97 1.42
CA VAL A 534 -14.00 -0.34 0.12
C VAL A 534 -12.94 0.76 0.11
N LEU A 535 -11.89 0.56 -0.69
CA LEU A 535 -10.80 1.49 -0.91
C LEU A 535 -11.20 2.43 -2.06
N ASP A 536 -11.90 3.51 -1.73
CA ASP A 536 -12.55 4.35 -2.73
C ASP A 536 -11.58 5.39 -3.32
N THR A 537 -11.11 5.09 -4.53
CA THR A 537 -10.27 5.98 -5.33
C THR A 537 -11.10 6.82 -6.31
N GLU A 538 -12.42 6.62 -6.35
CA GLU A 538 -13.37 7.26 -7.25
C GLU A 538 -13.09 7.06 -8.75
N VAL A 539 -12.26 6.08 -9.11
CA VAL A 539 -11.94 5.67 -10.50
C VAL A 539 -11.44 4.22 -10.51
N TYR A 540 -11.44 3.57 -11.66
CA TYR A 540 -10.75 2.26 -11.78
C TYR A 540 -9.25 2.51 -11.90
N SER A 541 -8.58 2.60 -10.76
CA SER A 541 -7.17 2.98 -10.69
C SER A 541 -6.26 2.03 -11.48
N ASN A 542 -6.42 0.71 -11.29
CA ASN A 542 -5.53 -0.29 -11.88
C ASN A 542 -5.53 -0.29 -13.42
N THR A 543 -6.70 -0.17 -14.04
CA THR A 543 -6.86 -0.24 -15.51
C THR A 543 -6.63 1.10 -16.21
N GLY A 544 -6.13 2.10 -15.47
CA GLY A 544 -5.66 3.38 -15.99
C GLY A 544 -6.69 4.51 -15.90
N GLY A 545 -7.53 4.52 -14.87
CA GLY A 545 -8.38 5.66 -14.50
C GLY A 545 -9.68 5.78 -15.29
N GLN A 546 -10.44 4.68 -15.38
CA GLN A 546 -11.79 4.67 -15.94
C GLN A 546 -12.80 5.25 -14.95
N CYS A 547 -13.85 5.86 -15.50
CA CYS A 547 -15.03 6.30 -14.77
C CYS A 547 -15.70 5.11 -14.07
N SER A 548 -16.03 5.27 -12.78
CA SER A 548 -16.87 4.37 -11.98
C SER A 548 -18.16 5.08 -11.57
N LYS A 549 -19.13 4.34 -11.00
CA LYS A 549 -20.27 5.00 -10.32
C LYS A 549 -19.84 5.78 -9.07
N SER A 550 -18.63 5.54 -8.56
CA SER A 550 -18.02 6.31 -7.48
C SER A 550 -17.36 7.62 -7.96
N THR A 551 -17.07 7.76 -9.26
CA THR A 551 -16.51 9.00 -9.81
C THR A 551 -17.45 10.19 -9.55
N PRO A 552 -16.94 11.33 -9.05
CA PRO A 552 -17.74 12.50 -8.75
C PRO A 552 -18.08 13.34 -9.99
N ARG A 553 -19.10 14.19 -9.85
CA ARG A 553 -19.53 15.11 -10.92
C ARG A 553 -18.39 16.05 -11.30
N GLY A 554 -18.18 16.25 -12.60
CA GLY A 554 -17.14 17.14 -13.12
C GLY A 554 -15.75 16.53 -13.22
N ALA A 555 -15.48 15.39 -12.56
CA ALA A 555 -14.19 14.72 -12.70
C ALA A 555 -14.05 14.10 -14.09
N VAL A 556 -12.87 14.27 -14.68
CA VAL A 556 -12.47 13.69 -15.97
C VAL A 556 -11.79 12.36 -15.73
N ALA A 557 -12.27 11.34 -16.44
CA ALA A 557 -11.72 9.98 -16.45
C ALA A 557 -11.89 9.37 -17.85
N LYS A 558 -11.30 8.19 -18.12
CA LYS A 558 -11.65 7.44 -19.33
C LYS A 558 -13.15 7.11 -19.30
N PHE A 559 -13.82 7.22 -20.45
CA PHE A 559 -15.29 7.17 -20.58
C PHE A 559 -16.06 8.35 -19.93
N ALA A 560 -15.36 9.35 -19.38
CA ALA A 560 -15.92 10.60 -18.88
C ALA A 560 -15.04 11.81 -19.28
N ALA A 561 -14.55 11.83 -20.53
CA ALA A 561 -13.60 12.84 -21.01
C ALA A 561 -14.13 14.29 -20.97
N GLY A 562 -15.45 14.45 -21.02
CA GLY A 562 -16.13 15.75 -20.88
C GLY A 562 -16.42 16.17 -19.44
N GLY A 563 -15.89 15.46 -18.44
CA GLY A 563 -16.34 15.53 -17.06
C GLY A 563 -17.57 14.64 -16.86
N LYS A 564 -17.62 13.89 -15.75
CA LYS A 564 -18.79 13.05 -15.45
C LYS A 564 -20.00 13.94 -15.17
N PRO A 565 -21.13 13.76 -15.88
CA PRO A 565 -22.30 14.62 -15.71
C PRO A 565 -23.10 14.27 -14.46
N LEU A 566 -23.17 12.99 -14.06
CA LEU A 566 -23.95 12.57 -12.90
C LEU A 566 -23.14 12.63 -11.60
N GLY A 567 -23.84 12.85 -10.49
CA GLY A 567 -23.30 12.75 -9.13
C GLY A 567 -22.75 11.35 -8.80
N LYS A 568 -21.98 11.27 -7.71
CA LYS A 568 -21.47 10.02 -7.15
C LYS A 568 -22.63 9.17 -6.62
N LYS A 569 -22.64 7.87 -6.89
CA LYS A 569 -23.59 6.93 -6.26
C LYS A 569 -23.32 6.91 -4.75
N ASP A 570 -24.35 7.07 -3.92
CA ASP A 570 -24.19 7.07 -2.46
C ASP A 570 -24.34 5.65 -1.89
N LEU A 571 -23.25 4.87 -1.97
CA LEU A 571 -23.22 3.49 -1.47
C LEU A 571 -23.51 3.41 0.03
N ALA A 572 -23.02 4.38 0.80
CA ALA A 572 -23.20 4.40 2.25
C ALA A 572 -24.67 4.58 2.61
N LEU A 573 -25.35 5.53 1.98
CA LEU A 573 -26.77 5.77 2.19
C LEU A 573 -27.62 4.56 1.78
N ILE A 574 -27.30 3.91 0.65
CA ILE A 574 -27.96 2.67 0.22
C ILE A 574 -27.82 1.58 1.29
N ALA A 575 -26.60 1.32 1.76
CA ALA A 575 -26.38 0.30 2.80
C ALA A 575 -27.12 0.62 4.10
N MET A 576 -27.13 1.88 4.54
CA MET A 576 -27.84 2.29 5.77
C MET A 576 -29.36 2.04 5.72
N THR A 577 -29.97 1.89 4.54
CA THR A 577 -31.41 1.60 4.43
C THR A 577 -31.81 0.25 5.03
N TYR A 578 -30.89 -0.73 5.10
CA TYR A 578 -31.14 -2.01 5.79
C TYR A 578 -31.33 -1.83 7.30
N GLY A 579 -30.69 -0.81 7.89
CA GLY A 579 -30.79 -0.51 9.31
C GLY A 579 -30.09 -1.50 10.25
N SER A 580 -29.54 -2.59 9.73
CA SER A 580 -28.88 -3.72 10.43
C SER A 580 -27.41 -3.93 10.04
N VAL A 581 -26.83 -3.00 9.27
CA VAL A 581 -25.42 -3.03 8.85
C VAL A 581 -24.68 -1.89 9.53
N TYR A 582 -23.48 -2.14 10.06
CA TYR A 582 -22.59 -1.06 10.50
C TYR A 582 -22.01 -0.37 9.27
N VAL A 583 -22.09 0.96 9.18
CA VAL A 583 -21.50 1.71 8.04
C VAL A 583 -20.55 2.79 8.56
N GLY A 584 -19.30 2.76 8.11
CA GLY A 584 -18.29 3.78 8.42
C GLY A 584 -17.77 4.46 7.17
N HIS A 585 -17.67 5.79 7.18
CA HIS A 585 -17.12 6.57 6.07
C HIS A 585 -15.91 7.36 6.55
N VAL A 586 -14.71 6.94 6.12
CA VAL A 586 -13.44 7.34 6.74
C VAL A 586 -12.50 8.04 5.75
N ALA A 587 -11.63 8.89 6.28
CA ALA A 587 -10.50 9.47 5.56
C ALA A 587 -9.33 9.66 6.53
N LEU A 588 -8.28 8.84 6.40
CA LEU A 588 -7.15 8.75 7.32
C LEU A 588 -6.45 10.11 7.51
N GLY A 589 -6.22 10.83 6.41
CA GLY A 589 -5.55 12.13 6.42
C GLY A 589 -6.37 13.26 7.04
N ALA A 590 -7.69 13.08 7.12
CA ALA A 590 -8.57 14.05 7.76
C ALA A 590 -8.74 13.77 9.26
N ASN A 591 -8.95 12.51 9.64
CA ASN A 591 -9.11 12.11 11.04
C ASN A 591 -8.65 10.66 11.28
N ASP A 592 -7.42 10.52 11.77
CA ASP A 592 -6.79 9.23 12.09
C ASP A 592 -7.52 8.48 13.21
N SER A 593 -7.91 9.19 14.27
CA SER A 593 -8.54 8.63 15.46
C SER A 593 -9.96 8.13 15.15
N HIS A 594 -10.70 8.87 14.33
CA HIS A 594 -11.98 8.41 13.78
C HIS A 594 -11.80 7.12 12.97
N THR A 595 -10.79 7.07 12.09
CA THR A 595 -10.52 5.87 11.27
C THR A 595 -10.24 4.64 12.13
N VAL A 596 -9.37 4.75 13.14
CA VAL A 596 -9.07 3.64 14.07
C VAL A 596 -10.34 3.19 14.81
N LYS A 597 -11.13 4.15 15.32
CA LYS A 597 -12.39 3.86 16.00
C LYS A 597 -13.38 3.11 15.10
N THR A 598 -13.53 3.53 13.84
CA THR A 598 -14.42 2.87 12.87
C THR A 598 -14.03 1.42 12.62
N PHE A 599 -12.72 1.13 12.49
CA PHE A 599 -12.25 -0.25 12.29
C PHE A 599 -12.57 -1.15 13.48
N LEU A 600 -12.38 -0.64 14.70
CA LEU A 600 -12.69 -1.38 15.93
C LEU A 600 -14.19 -1.62 16.11
N GLU A 601 -15.02 -0.60 15.86
CA GLU A 601 -16.47 -0.74 15.96
C GLU A 601 -17.03 -1.69 14.90
N ALA A 602 -16.54 -1.60 13.66
CA ALA A 602 -16.93 -2.51 12.58
C ALA A 602 -16.61 -3.97 12.92
N GLU A 603 -15.40 -4.25 13.41
CA GLU A 603 -15.00 -5.63 13.75
C GLU A 603 -15.75 -6.17 14.98
N ALA A 604 -16.05 -5.30 15.94
CA ALA A 604 -16.81 -5.67 17.13
C ALA A 604 -18.30 -5.91 16.85
N TYR A 605 -18.87 -5.28 15.81
CA TYR A 605 -20.28 -5.43 15.46
C TYR A 605 -20.60 -6.90 15.10
N PRO A 606 -21.61 -7.54 15.72
CA PRO A 606 -21.96 -8.94 15.44
C PRO A 606 -22.88 -9.04 14.22
N GLY A 607 -22.39 -8.63 13.05
CA GLY A 607 -23.17 -8.56 11.83
C GLY A 607 -22.37 -7.95 10.67
N PRO A 608 -23.02 -7.63 9.55
CA PRO A 608 -22.35 -7.07 8.40
C PRO A 608 -21.86 -5.66 8.70
N SER A 609 -20.62 -5.37 8.30
CA SER A 609 -19.98 -4.07 8.44
C SER A 609 -19.43 -3.60 7.11
N LEU A 610 -19.64 -2.32 6.77
CA LEU A 610 -19.13 -1.68 5.55
C LEU A 610 -18.31 -0.44 5.93
N ILE A 611 -17.02 -0.44 5.59
CA ILE A 611 -16.14 0.73 5.69
C ILE A 611 -15.83 1.23 4.29
N ILE A 612 -16.11 2.50 4.02
CA ILE A 612 -15.76 3.18 2.78
C ILE A 612 -14.65 4.20 3.10
N ALA A 613 -13.47 3.96 2.55
CA ALA A 613 -12.24 4.67 2.88
C ALA A 613 -11.75 5.52 1.71
N TYR A 614 -11.70 6.85 1.88
CA TYR A 614 -11.15 7.74 0.86
C TYR A 614 -9.68 7.41 0.62
N SER A 615 -9.36 7.03 -0.61
CA SER A 615 -8.04 6.57 -1.01
C SER A 615 -7.52 7.45 -2.14
N HIS A 616 -6.60 8.34 -1.82
CA HIS A 616 -5.99 9.21 -2.83
C HIS A 616 -5.16 8.40 -3.83
N CYS A 617 -5.15 8.81 -5.10
CA CYS A 617 -4.53 8.06 -6.18
C CYS A 617 -3.79 8.96 -7.17
N ILE A 618 -2.76 8.43 -7.83
CA ILE A 618 -2.07 9.09 -8.95
C ILE A 618 -3.04 9.55 -10.06
N ALA A 619 -4.16 8.85 -10.23
CA ALA A 619 -5.20 9.17 -11.22
C ALA A 619 -5.92 10.50 -10.93
N HIS A 620 -5.84 11.01 -9.70
CA HIS A 620 -6.37 12.34 -9.35
C HIS A 620 -5.50 13.45 -9.93
N GLY A 621 -4.21 13.19 -10.14
CA GLY A 621 -3.30 14.07 -10.85
C GLY A 621 -2.83 15.26 -10.02
N TYR A 622 -2.34 15.00 -8.80
CA TYR A 622 -1.63 15.95 -7.96
C TYR A 622 -0.44 15.26 -7.28
N ASN A 623 0.42 16.02 -6.59
CA ASN A 623 1.57 15.43 -5.88
C ASN A 623 1.08 14.64 -4.66
N LEU A 624 1.27 13.31 -4.67
CA LEU A 624 0.80 12.44 -3.60
C LEU A 624 1.47 12.69 -2.24
N SER A 625 2.58 13.43 -2.19
CA SER A 625 3.10 13.94 -0.90
C SER A 625 2.06 14.79 -0.14
N MET A 626 1.12 15.40 -0.86
CA MET A 626 0.02 16.20 -0.31
C MET A 626 -1.25 15.36 -0.11
N GLY A 627 -1.18 14.03 -0.26
CA GLY A 627 -2.33 13.12 -0.18
C GLY A 627 -3.17 13.34 1.07
N LEU A 628 -2.54 13.41 2.24
CA LEU A 628 -3.23 13.58 3.53
C LEU A 628 -3.93 14.94 3.64
N GLU A 629 -3.28 16.03 3.24
CA GLU A 629 -3.88 17.36 3.22
C GLU A 629 -5.04 17.43 2.22
N GLN A 630 -4.92 16.74 1.08
CA GLN A 630 -6.01 16.67 0.12
C GLN A 630 -7.19 15.85 0.66
N GLN A 631 -6.97 14.78 1.44
CA GLN A 631 -8.06 14.09 2.15
C GLN A 631 -8.76 15.03 3.16
N LYS A 632 -7.97 15.83 3.89
CA LYS A 632 -8.51 16.83 4.82
C LYS A 632 -9.34 17.88 4.08
N ALA A 633 -8.87 18.39 2.94
CA ALA A 633 -9.61 19.30 2.07
C ALA A 633 -10.89 18.66 1.51
N ALA A 634 -10.88 17.35 1.20
CA ALA A 634 -12.07 16.62 0.78
C ALA A 634 -13.16 16.62 1.88
N VAL A 635 -12.77 16.43 3.15
CA VAL A 635 -13.70 16.51 4.28
C VAL A 635 -14.17 17.94 4.52
N GLN A 636 -13.24 18.90 4.58
CA GLN A 636 -13.55 20.31 4.84
C GLN A 636 -14.45 20.95 3.76
N SER A 637 -14.44 20.41 2.54
CA SER A 637 -15.31 20.86 1.45
C SER A 637 -16.67 20.18 1.38
N GLY A 638 -16.93 19.19 2.25
CA GLY A 638 -18.13 18.36 2.18
C GLY A 638 -18.13 17.36 1.01
N HIS A 639 -17.05 17.28 0.23
CA HIS A 639 -16.87 16.24 -0.79
C HIS A 639 -16.86 14.85 -0.17
N TRP A 640 -16.33 14.73 1.05
CA TRP A 640 -16.22 13.47 1.78
C TRP A 640 -16.60 13.64 3.27
N PRO A 641 -17.89 13.67 3.65
CA PRO A 641 -18.29 13.79 5.06
C PRO A 641 -17.82 12.57 5.86
N LEU A 642 -17.43 12.72 7.13
CA LEU A 642 -17.07 11.59 7.99
C LEU A 642 -18.25 11.24 8.88
N PHE A 643 -18.61 9.96 8.97
CA PHE A 643 -19.69 9.49 9.81
C PHE A 643 -19.58 8.00 10.12
N ARG A 644 -20.34 7.58 11.13
CA ARG A 644 -20.56 6.18 11.49
C ARG A 644 -22.05 5.94 11.72
N PHE A 645 -22.56 4.85 11.19
CA PHE A 645 -23.89 4.32 11.47
C PHE A 645 -23.71 3.00 12.22
N ASN A 646 -24.07 2.98 13.50
CA ASN A 646 -23.94 1.81 14.36
C ASN A 646 -25.33 1.33 14.82
N PRO A 647 -25.86 0.24 14.23
CA PRO A 647 -27.18 -0.29 14.60
C PRO A 647 -27.32 -0.65 16.09
N ALA A 648 -26.22 -1.03 16.76
CA ALA A 648 -26.26 -1.44 18.17
C ALA A 648 -26.73 -0.30 19.10
N LEU A 649 -26.51 0.96 18.72
CA LEU A 649 -26.95 2.12 19.49
C LEU A 649 -28.47 2.22 19.62
N LYS A 650 -29.25 1.63 18.70
CA LYS A 650 -30.70 1.56 18.81
C LYS A 650 -31.13 0.82 20.07
N GLY A 651 -30.42 -0.26 20.42
CA GLY A 651 -30.67 -1.02 21.65
C GLY A 651 -30.40 -0.23 22.93
N GLU A 652 -29.62 0.85 22.83
CA GLU A 652 -29.36 1.80 23.93
C GLU A 652 -30.30 3.02 23.90
N GLY A 653 -31.30 3.04 23.00
CA GLY A 653 -32.18 4.20 22.79
C GLY A 653 -31.47 5.42 22.19
N LYS A 654 -30.33 5.22 21.49
CA LYS A 654 -29.53 6.27 20.86
C LYS A 654 -29.64 6.24 19.34
N ASN A 655 -29.36 7.38 18.71
CA ASN A 655 -29.40 7.48 17.25
C ASN A 655 -28.22 6.66 16.68
N PRO A 656 -28.47 5.68 15.79
CA PRO A 656 -27.41 4.91 15.17
C PRO A 656 -26.47 5.78 14.32
N PHE A 657 -26.95 6.87 13.72
CA PHE A 657 -26.17 7.73 12.83
C PHE A 657 -25.45 8.83 13.62
N GLN A 658 -24.13 8.90 13.44
CA GLN A 658 -23.23 9.88 14.04
C GLN A 658 -22.48 10.60 12.92
N LEU A 659 -22.76 11.89 12.73
CA LEU A 659 -22.01 12.74 11.79
C LEU A 659 -20.74 13.26 12.49
N ASP A 660 -19.59 12.69 12.15
CA ASP A 660 -18.30 12.92 12.82
C ASP A 660 -17.46 14.06 12.17
N SER A 661 -17.83 14.52 10.96
CA SER A 661 -17.27 15.72 10.34
C SER A 661 -18.09 16.97 10.67
N LYS A 662 -17.44 18.14 10.65
CA LYS A 662 -18.12 19.45 10.74
C LYS A 662 -18.71 19.86 9.39
N ALA A 663 -19.61 20.85 9.42
CA ALA A 663 -20.16 21.47 8.22
C ALA A 663 -19.06 21.97 7.27
N PRO A 664 -19.29 21.94 5.94
CA PRO A 664 -18.32 22.38 4.95
C PRO A 664 -17.87 23.83 5.20
N GLU A 665 -16.55 24.04 5.31
CA GLU A 665 -15.92 25.36 5.52
C GLU A 665 -15.02 25.77 4.34
N LEU A 666 -14.64 24.80 3.49
CA LEU A 666 -13.83 25.01 2.29
C LEU A 666 -14.72 24.96 1.05
N ASP A 667 -14.60 25.94 0.15
CA ASP A 667 -15.30 25.87 -1.13
C ASP A 667 -14.79 24.67 -1.95
N PHE A 668 -15.72 23.86 -2.48
CA PHE A 668 -15.42 22.68 -3.29
C PHE A 668 -14.47 22.96 -4.47
N GLU A 669 -14.54 24.15 -5.08
CA GLU A 669 -13.65 24.56 -6.15
C GLU A 669 -12.17 24.53 -5.72
N LYS A 670 -11.86 24.96 -4.49
CA LYS A 670 -10.49 24.95 -3.97
C LYS A 670 -9.96 23.52 -3.82
N TYR A 671 -10.80 22.59 -3.37
CA TYR A 671 -10.44 21.18 -3.32
C TYR A 671 -10.28 20.60 -4.73
N ALA A 672 -11.29 20.76 -5.59
CA ALA A 672 -11.35 20.14 -6.91
C ALA A 672 -10.22 20.62 -7.82
N TYR A 673 -9.92 21.92 -7.85
CA TYR A 673 -8.92 22.49 -8.75
C TYR A 673 -7.47 22.29 -8.30
N ASN A 674 -7.24 21.69 -7.14
CA ASN A 674 -5.93 21.11 -6.80
C ASN A 674 -5.64 19.83 -7.60
N GLU A 675 -6.66 19.21 -8.19
CA GLU A 675 -6.55 17.93 -8.89
C GLU A 675 -6.66 18.12 -10.41
N THR A 676 -5.71 17.53 -11.15
CA THR A 676 -5.72 17.63 -12.62
C THR A 676 -7.00 17.05 -13.22
N ARG A 677 -7.61 16.02 -12.59
CA ARG A 677 -8.87 15.42 -13.07
C ARG A 677 -10.04 16.40 -13.14
N TYR A 678 -10.03 17.51 -12.42
CA TYR A 678 -11.00 18.60 -12.61
C TYR A 678 -10.40 19.76 -13.41
N LYS A 679 -9.14 20.13 -13.10
CA LYS A 679 -8.49 21.30 -13.70
C LYS A 679 -8.37 21.19 -15.22
N MET A 680 -8.15 20.00 -15.76
CA MET A 680 -8.05 19.82 -17.21
C MET A 680 -9.35 20.19 -17.94
N LEU A 681 -10.52 20.00 -17.30
CA LEU A 681 -11.80 20.34 -17.89
C LEU A 681 -11.96 21.85 -18.06
N THR A 682 -11.41 22.65 -17.13
CA THR A 682 -11.46 24.12 -17.23
C THR A 682 -10.66 24.65 -18.43
N LEU A 683 -9.70 23.86 -18.93
CA LEU A 683 -8.89 24.21 -20.10
C LEU A 683 -9.54 23.71 -21.40
N SER A 684 -10.08 22.48 -21.39
CA SER A 684 -10.64 21.88 -22.60
C SER A 684 -12.09 22.31 -22.88
N LYS A 685 -12.90 22.51 -21.84
CA LYS A 685 -14.33 22.85 -21.92
C LYS A 685 -14.75 23.80 -20.78
N PRO A 686 -14.32 25.08 -20.81
CA PRO A 686 -14.49 26.00 -19.69
C PRO A 686 -15.94 26.19 -19.22
N GLU A 687 -16.89 26.32 -20.15
CA GLU A 687 -18.30 26.54 -19.79
C GLU A 687 -18.95 25.30 -19.16
N VAL A 688 -18.60 24.10 -19.65
CA VAL A 688 -19.04 22.83 -19.05
C VAL A 688 -18.46 22.68 -17.64
N ALA A 689 -17.19 23.05 -17.45
CA ALA A 689 -16.55 23.00 -16.13
C ALA A 689 -17.27 23.89 -15.10
N LYS A 690 -17.63 25.13 -15.49
CA LYS A 690 -18.40 26.04 -14.63
C LYS A 690 -19.77 25.47 -14.27
N GLN A 691 -20.48 24.91 -15.25
CA GLN A 691 -21.80 24.30 -15.03
C GLN A 691 -21.71 23.12 -14.05
N LEU A 692 -20.81 22.17 -14.32
CA LEU A 692 -20.66 20.97 -13.48
C LEU A 692 -20.18 21.31 -12.07
N LEU A 693 -19.39 22.38 -11.89
CA LEU A 693 -18.99 22.88 -10.58
C LEU A 693 -20.20 23.38 -9.76
N VAL A 694 -21.11 24.13 -10.38
CA VAL A 694 -22.35 24.58 -9.72
C VAL A 694 -23.21 23.39 -9.30
N GLU A 695 -23.35 22.40 -10.18
CA GLU A 695 -24.10 21.18 -9.88
C GLU A 695 -23.42 20.34 -8.78
N ALA A 696 -22.09 20.25 -8.77
CA ALA A 696 -21.36 19.55 -7.72
C ALA A 696 -21.52 20.22 -6.35
N ARG A 697 -21.53 21.56 -6.29
CA ARG A 697 -21.85 22.30 -5.05
C ARG A 697 -23.27 21.98 -4.55
N LYS A 698 -24.24 21.83 -5.45
CA LYS A 698 -25.61 21.42 -5.10
C LYS A 698 -25.65 19.99 -4.57
N ASP A 699 -24.98 19.05 -5.22
CA ASP A 699 -24.88 17.65 -4.78
C ASP A 699 -24.30 17.57 -3.35
N ILE A 700 -23.25 18.34 -3.05
CA ILE A 700 -22.64 18.42 -1.72
C ILE A 700 -23.60 18.98 -0.68
N ALA A 701 -24.25 20.11 -0.98
CA ALA A 701 -25.19 20.75 -0.06
C ALA A 701 -26.38 19.83 0.27
N GLU A 702 -26.92 19.13 -0.74
CA GLU A 702 -28.04 18.21 -0.55
C GLU A 702 -27.64 16.99 0.27
N ARG A 703 -26.49 16.37 -0.01
CA ARG A 703 -25.98 15.25 0.78
C ARG A 703 -25.72 15.66 2.23
N TRP A 704 -25.14 16.84 2.44
CA TRP A 704 -24.94 17.39 3.79
C TRP A 704 -26.25 17.56 4.54
N ARG A 705 -27.28 18.09 3.87
CA ARG A 705 -28.63 18.25 4.43
C ARG A 705 -29.24 16.91 4.85
N ILE A 706 -29.13 15.88 4.00
CA ILE A 706 -29.62 14.52 4.28
C ILE A 706 -28.93 13.95 5.52
N TYR A 707 -27.59 13.95 5.57
CA TYR A 707 -26.86 13.39 6.70
C TYR A 707 -27.03 14.18 8.00
N SER A 708 -27.15 15.51 7.92
CA SER A 708 -27.48 16.32 9.10
C SER A 708 -28.86 15.94 9.64
N TYR A 709 -29.86 15.79 8.77
CA TYR A 709 -31.19 15.33 9.18
C TYR A 709 -31.17 13.94 9.82
N LEU A 710 -30.38 13.00 9.27
CA LEU A 710 -30.21 11.67 9.87
C LEU A 710 -29.57 11.73 11.26
N ALA A 711 -28.60 12.63 11.48
CA ALA A 711 -27.97 12.83 12.78
C ALA A 711 -28.92 13.47 13.81
N ASP A 712 -29.77 14.39 13.36
CA ASP A 712 -30.75 15.09 14.20
C ASP A 712 -32.06 14.30 14.40
N MET A 713 -32.25 13.18 13.68
CA MET A 713 -33.46 12.38 13.76
C MET A 713 -33.67 11.88 15.19
N PRO A 714 -34.85 12.12 15.80
CA PRO A 714 -35.12 11.67 17.16
C PRO A 714 -35.12 10.14 17.21
N CYS A 715 -34.63 9.60 18.33
CA CYS A 715 -34.76 8.17 18.60
C CYS A 715 -36.26 7.88 18.80
N GLY A 716 -36.83 6.97 18.01
CA GLY A 716 -38.18 6.50 18.28
C GLY A 716 -38.23 5.87 19.67
N ASP A 717 -39.20 6.27 20.49
CA ASP A 717 -39.49 5.56 21.73
C ASP A 717 -39.66 4.07 21.39
N SER A 718 -39.00 3.20 22.15
CA SER A 718 -39.26 1.77 22.07
C SER A 718 -40.77 1.59 22.16
N ILE A 719 -41.40 1.19 21.07
CA ILE A 719 -42.77 0.68 21.12
C ILE A 719 -42.62 -0.59 21.96
N ASN A 720 -42.83 -0.48 23.27
CA ASN A 720 -43.25 -1.60 24.08
C ASN A 720 -44.60 -1.98 23.47
N PRO A 721 -44.74 -3.12 22.78
CA PRO A 721 -46.08 -3.62 22.54
C PRO A 721 -46.67 -3.89 23.92
N GLU A 722 -47.57 -3.01 24.39
CA GLU A 722 -48.43 -3.38 25.51
C GLU A 722 -49.08 -4.72 25.11
N PRO A 723 -49.04 -5.76 25.98
CA PRO A 723 -49.77 -6.98 25.69
C PRO A 723 -51.25 -6.61 25.58
N GLU A 724 -51.82 -6.78 24.39
CA GLU A 724 -53.25 -6.60 24.17
C GLU A 724 -54.00 -7.39 25.24
N LYS A 725 -54.81 -6.68 26.04
CA LYS A 725 -55.73 -7.33 26.98
C LYS A 725 -56.65 -8.24 26.17
N PRO A 726 -56.88 -9.49 26.60
CA PRO A 726 -57.81 -10.36 25.90
C PRO A 726 -59.19 -9.71 25.91
N VAL A 727 -59.74 -9.49 24.72
CA VAL A 727 -61.12 -9.08 24.55
C VAL A 727 -61.99 -10.26 25.00
N SER A 728 -62.87 -9.97 25.97
CA SER A 728 -63.79 -10.89 26.65
C SER A 728 -64.74 -11.63 25.73
#